data_AF-A0A1I0K0K3-F1
#
_entry.id   AF-A0A1I0K0K3-F1
#
_cell.length_a   1.000
_cell.length_b   1.000
_cell.length_c   1.000
_cell.angle_alpha   90.00
_cell.angle_beta   90.00
_cell.angle_gamma   90.00
#
_symmetry.space_group_name_H-M   'P 1'
#
loop_
_entity.id
_entity.type
_entity.pdbx_description
1 polymer ?
#
loop_
_entity_poly.entity_id
_entity_poly.type
_entity_poly.pdbx_seq_one_letter_code
_entity_poly.pdbx_strand_id
1 'polypeptide(L)'
;MRIIPKKTKVAMEFFKGVELMDVAVGLIGAVIATAVFMSNLPFKLWIIIGVVIIFAALIIPLDGDKGYMMIINVLKYLARYRKFVKRRRCPEGGQPETALSKTAPLKAALREASPQETPSPEADAEPAGTAAAKPGKVKPARKGGKKEKAGQGKTPKAKKSSFPDVYSIIPFTDIRDGYIEYGTEYYAKVVEIPSTEFRFLTENRQNAMIDKVFGSILRMISGSETGLMVKIDRPVIYDSYIKEEEGKLEALKEAFLNELMDEEELTRRVAIVYDRIEQISHLNYREKIYQPFYYFVFIHRDKNLLCEQTSSMVSVFGTNDMECRVLGDQELAVFLKYNYCQEFDEREISLLKPEQYMDWILPDTIEFASRTIRYDNIYTHTFRLTDYPMLVGNAWGHQLFNMPGTRVVMKMKPVEQFKAIRRIDRAIDELRGQEGSTGKASRLIELGNHIDTLSELLTLLQGDNEVLFDVNLFVTVFDYELSRRMEEYKKGGSGKKKEPANLSLKRQIKRSMMENGFKSTDMLLQQFEAYASSSITARDCFETQSRGIHSGSVAAAFPFVYPTVMDQGGFNIGRSGYRPVFMNFFKRDKERVNSNMVVIGKSGSGKSYATKTLLSNLAAEDSKIFILDPENEYQALAENLKGKIIDVGSATQGRLNPFQIITGISDDEDDEAAVKTSFNTHLQFLEEFFRQILPGIENDALEYLNNLIIRMYEAKDIDGNTDLSRLTPGDYPIFDDLYDKILGAYQTSKGDYSKGNLRVLLNYISKFATGGRNAAIWNGEATISTNENFIVFNFQSLLANKNNTIANAQMLLVLKWLDNEIIKNRDYNLKYKANRKIIVVIDEAHVFIDPKFPIALDFMFQLAKRIRKYNGMQIIITQNIKDFVGTEEIARKSTAIINACQYSFIFPLAPNDMHDLCRLYEKAGAINESEQEEIVNNGRGRAFVITSPTKRTSVDIVATQEVQELFSM
;
A
#
# COMPACT_ATOMS: atom_id res chain seq x y z
N MET A 1 6.67 24.10 15.08
CA MET A 1 6.20 23.20 16.16
C MET A 1 5.02 23.85 16.86
N ARG A 2 4.06 23.08 17.36
CA ARG A 2 2.87 23.56 18.09
C ARG A 2 2.94 23.10 19.55
N ILE A 3 2.22 23.77 20.45
CA ILE A 3 2.31 23.51 21.90
C ILE A 3 1.02 22.90 22.45
N ILE A 4 1.16 21.79 23.19
CA ILE A 4 0.06 21.23 23.99
C ILE A 4 0.24 21.72 25.43
N PRO A 5 -0.59 22.66 25.91
CA PRO A 5 -0.44 23.24 27.25
C PRO A 5 -0.53 22.16 28.32
N LYS A 6 0.17 22.31 29.45
CA LYS A 6 0.01 21.42 30.64
C LYS A 6 -1.40 21.53 31.22
N LYS A 7 -1.78 20.62 32.14
CA LYS A 7 -3.14 20.49 32.72
C LYS A 7 -3.89 21.83 32.77
N THR A 8 -4.92 21.98 31.94
CA THR A 8 -5.73 23.20 31.84
C THR A 8 -6.97 23.19 32.72
N LYS A 9 -7.28 22.04 33.33
CA LYS A 9 -8.36 21.88 34.32
C LYS A 9 -7.75 21.86 35.72
N VAL A 10 -7.96 22.95 36.44
CA VAL A 10 -7.62 23.06 37.87
C VAL A 10 -8.82 22.52 38.67
N ALA A 11 -8.58 21.59 39.58
CA ALA A 11 -9.62 21.07 40.48
C ALA A 11 -10.12 22.19 41.41
N MET A 12 -11.38 22.14 41.86
CA MET A 12 -11.85 23.10 42.87
C MET A 12 -11.23 22.75 44.23
N GLU A 13 -10.14 23.44 44.56
CA GLU A 13 -9.46 23.35 45.85
C GLU A 13 -10.07 24.34 46.86
N PHE A 14 -10.37 23.86 48.07
CA PHE A 14 -10.86 24.69 49.18
C PHE A 14 -9.69 25.38 49.92
N PHE A 15 -8.53 24.72 49.88
CA PHE A 15 -7.24 25.17 50.37
C PHE A 15 -6.16 24.45 49.56
N LYS A 16 -4.94 25.00 49.43
CA LYS A 16 -3.89 24.46 48.55
C LYS A 16 -3.68 22.94 48.76
N GLY A 17 -4.04 22.14 47.75
CA GLY A 17 -3.94 20.67 47.78
C GLY A 17 -5.03 19.92 48.55
N VAL A 18 -6.13 20.58 48.96
CA VAL A 18 -7.27 19.98 49.69
C VAL A 18 -8.57 20.19 48.90
N GLU A 19 -9.15 19.09 48.41
CA GLU A 19 -10.45 19.07 47.74
C GLU A 19 -11.59 18.85 48.75
N LEU A 20 -12.82 19.20 48.34
CA LEU A 20 -14.03 19.00 49.16
C LEU A 20 -14.19 17.55 49.66
N MET A 21 -13.83 16.58 48.83
CA MET A 21 -13.91 15.16 49.19
C MET A 21 -12.86 14.76 50.25
N ASP A 22 -11.73 15.45 50.31
CA ASP A 22 -10.71 15.19 51.33
C ASP A 22 -11.19 15.64 52.71
N VAL A 23 -11.90 16.77 52.74
CA VAL A 23 -12.55 17.27 53.96
C VAL A 23 -13.61 16.28 54.43
N ALA A 24 -14.40 15.70 53.51
CA ALA A 24 -15.39 14.68 53.84
C ALA A 24 -14.75 13.39 54.37
N VAL A 25 -13.69 12.88 53.71
CA VAL A 25 -12.95 11.69 54.17
C VAL A 25 -12.29 11.94 55.52
N GLY A 26 -11.70 13.12 55.73
CA GLY A 26 -11.12 13.53 57.00
C GLY A 26 -12.15 13.61 58.13
N LEU A 27 -13.34 14.16 57.86
CA LEU A 27 -14.47 14.19 58.79
C LEU A 27 -14.93 12.79 59.19
N ILE A 28 -15.05 11.87 58.23
CA ILE A 28 -15.40 10.47 58.51
C ILE A 28 -14.35 9.83 59.43
N GLY A 29 -13.06 10.04 59.15
CA GLY A 29 -11.98 9.58 60.01
C GLY A 29 -12.07 10.15 61.43
N ALA A 30 -12.38 11.44 61.57
CA ALA A 30 -12.55 12.11 62.85
C ALA A 30 -13.77 11.58 63.64
N VAL A 31 -14.89 11.32 62.97
CA VAL A 31 -16.09 10.73 63.59
C VAL A 31 -15.78 9.32 64.11
N ILE A 32 -15.08 8.48 63.31
CA ILE A 32 -14.69 7.13 63.72
C ILE A 32 -13.73 7.19 64.91
N ALA A 33 -12.72 8.07 64.87
CA ALA A 33 -11.80 8.26 65.98
C ALA A 33 -12.53 8.69 67.27
N THR A 34 -13.52 9.58 67.15
CA THR A 34 -14.36 10.05 68.28
C THR A 34 -15.24 8.93 68.84
N ALA A 35 -15.85 8.12 67.98
CA ALA A 35 -16.65 6.97 68.38
C ALA A 35 -15.80 5.91 69.12
N VAL A 36 -14.57 5.65 68.66
CA VAL A 36 -13.62 4.75 69.32
C VAL A 36 -13.17 5.32 70.67
N PHE A 37 -12.96 6.63 70.77
CA PHE A 37 -12.58 7.29 72.02
C PHE A 37 -13.65 7.14 73.11
N MET A 38 -14.93 7.26 72.73
CA MET A 38 -16.10 7.09 73.61
C MET A 38 -16.43 5.62 73.94
N SER A 39 -15.78 4.65 73.28
CA SER A 39 -16.03 3.23 73.49
C SER A 39 -15.24 2.64 74.67
N ASN A 40 -15.70 1.49 75.17
CA ASN A 40 -15.02 0.68 76.21
C ASN A 40 -14.04 -0.36 75.62
N LEU A 41 -13.53 -0.15 74.41
CA LEU A 41 -12.61 -1.09 73.77
C LEU A 41 -11.22 -1.11 74.46
N PRO A 42 -10.62 -2.29 74.68
CA PRO A 42 -9.22 -2.38 75.08
C PRO A 42 -8.31 -1.83 73.97
N PHE A 43 -7.22 -1.16 74.35
CA PHE A 43 -6.26 -0.51 73.43
C PHE A 43 -6.82 0.62 72.55
N LYS A 44 -7.92 1.27 72.94
CA LYS A 44 -8.59 2.33 72.14
C LYS A 44 -7.67 3.44 71.61
N LEU A 45 -6.63 3.86 72.34
CA LEU A 45 -5.67 4.86 71.87
C LEU A 45 -4.86 4.36 70.65
N TRP A 46 -4.45 3.10 70.64
CA TRP A 46 -3.75 2.48 69.50
C TRP A 46 -4.68 2.33 68.29
N ILE A 47 -5.96 2.04 68.52
CA ILE A 47 -6.97 1.98 67.46
C ILE A 47 -7.18 3.36 66.84
N ILE A 48 -7.27 4.42 67.64
CA ILE A 48 -7.38 5.80 67.16
C ILE A 48 -6.16 6.19 66.31
N ILE A 49 -4.94 5.89 66.77
CA ILE A 49 -3.71 6.13 66.00
C ILE A 49 -3.77 5.39 64.66
N GLY A 50 -4.20 4.13 64.66
CA GLY A 50 -4.40 3.35 63.43
C GLY A 50 -5.41 3.99 62.47
N VAL A 51 -6.55 4.46 62.97
CA VAL A 51 -7.59 5.16 62.16
C VAL A 51 -7.02 6.44 61.56
N VAL A 52 -6.32 7.25 62.34
CA VAL A 52 -5.71 8.50 61.83
C VAL A 52 -4.67 8.21 60.75
N ILE A 53 -3.80 7.21 60.95
CA ILE A 53 -2.79 6.82 59.96
C ILE A 53 -3.44 6.34 58.66
N ILE A 54 -4.48 5.49 58.74
CA ILE A 54 -5.18 4.97 57.57
C ILE A 54 -5.86 6.11 56.81
N PHE A 55 -6.63 6.97 57.48
CA PHE A 55 -7.34 8.06 56.82
C PHE A 55 -6.40 9.15 56.28
N ALA A 56 -5.27 9.39 56.95
CA ALA A 56 -4.19 10.21 56.39
C ALA A 56 -3.61 9.59 55.12
N ALA A 57 -3.32 8.29 55.12
CA ALA A 57 -2.83 7.57 53.93
C ALA A 57 -3.85 7.56 52.77
N LEU A 58 -5.15 7.65 53.05
CA LEU A 58 -6.19 7.74 52.02
C LEU A 58 -6.26 9.11 51.33
N ILE A 59 -5.90 10.18 52.04
CA ILE A 59 -5.93 11.55 51.52
C ILE A 59 -4.62 11.89 50.80
N ILE A 60 -3.49 11.33 51.24
CA ILE A 60 -2.19 11.53 50.60
C ILE A 60 -2.23 10.91 49.18
N PRO A 61 -1.89 11.68 48.14
CA PRO A 61 -1.85 11.17 46.77
C PRO A 61 -0.68 10.20 46.57
N LEU A 62 -0.98 9.02 46.00
CA LEU A 62 -0.01 8.03 45.54
C LEU A 62 -0.09 7.99 44.02
N ASP A 63 1.02 8.27 43.32
CA ASP A 63 1.09 8.36 41.85
C ASP A 63 0.04 9.30 41.20
N GLY A 64 -0.35 10.36 41.92
CA GLY A 64 -1.24 11.41 41.40
C GLY A 64 -2.73 11.21 41.64
N ASP A 65 -3.15 10.04 42.17
CA ASP A 65 -4.52 9.78 42.63
C ASP A 65 -4.55 9.57 44.15
N LYS A 66 -5.64 9.99 44.80
CA LYS A 66 -5.80 9.85 46.26
C LYS A 66 -6.18 8.42 46.62
N GLY A 67 -5.65 7.90 47.73
CA GLY A 67 -5.87 6.51 48.17
C GLY A 67 -7.36 6.12 48.30
N TYR A 68 -8.25 7.05 48.68
CA TYR A 68 -9.69 6.76 48.74
C TYR A 68 -10.33 6.54 47.37
N MET A 69 -9.79 7.10 46.28
CA MET A 69 -10.30 6.86 44.93
C MET A 69 -10.13 5.40 44.52
N MET A 70 -9.05 4.76 44.97
CA MET A 70 -8.84 3.32 44.78
C MET A 70 -9.92 2.50 45.48
N ILE A 71 -10.30 2.86 46.72
CA ILE A 71 -11.38 2.19 47.46
C ILE A 71 -12.73 2.38 46.74
N ILE A 72 -13.02 3.58 46.27
CA ILE A 72 -14.25 3.87 45.51
C ILE A 72 -14.30 3.01 44.24
N ASN A 73 -13.18 2.90 43.52
CA ASN A 73 -13.09 2.07 42.31
C ASN A 73 -13.28 0.58 42.63
N VAL A 74 -12.73 0.07 43.75
CA VAL A 74 -12.98 -1.30 44.23
C VAL A 74 -14.47 -1.49 44.52
N LEU A 75 -15.10 -0.58 45.26
CA LEU A 75 -16.53 -0.69 45.61
C LEU A 75 -17.42 -0.65 44.36
N LYS A 76 -17.16 0.27 43.43
CA LYS A 76 -17.86 0.34 42.13
C LYS A 76 -17.69 -0.96 41.33
N TYR A 77 -16.48 -1.50 41.29
CA TYR A 77 -16.20 -2.76 40.61
C TYR A 77 -16.89 -3.97 41.25
N LEU A 78 -17.02 -4.00 42.58
CA LEU A 78 -17.75 -5.05 43.29
C LEU A 78 -19.27 -4.94 43.10
N ALA A 79 -19.81 -3.72 43.01
CA ALA A 79 -21.25 -3.48 42.92
C ALA A 79 -21.85 -3.71 41.52
N ARG A 80 -21.03 -3.73 40.45
CA ARG A 80 -21.51 -3.86 39.06
C ARG A 80 -21.55 -5.31 38.57
N TYR A 81 -22.46 -5.57 37.63
CA TYR A 81 -22.47 -6.81 36.87
C TYR A 81 -21.19 -6.95 36.05
N ARG A 82 -20.57 -8.13 36.10
CA ARG A 82 -19.30 -8.42 35.42
C ARG A 82 -19.47 -9.15 34.09
N LYS A 83 -20.64 -9.73 33.84
CA LYS A 83 -20.91 -10.54 32.65
C LYS A 83 -22.27 -10.21 32.09
N PHE A 84 -22.28 -9.89 30.81
CA PHE A 84 -23.46 -9.62 30.01
C PHE A 84 -23.56 -10.69 28.93
N VAL A 85 -24.77 -11.22 28.69
CA VAL A 85 -25.02 -12.28 27.72
C VAL A 85 -26.18 -11.87 26.84
N LYS A 86 -25.95 -11.88 25.53
CA LYS A 86 -26.92 -11.47 24.54
C LYS A 86 -28.10 -12.42 24.50
N ARG A 87 -29.32 -11.86 24.58
CA ARG A 87 -30.56 -12.65 24.43
C ARG A 87 -31.01 -12.54 22.98
N ARG A 88 -31.08 -13.68 22.27
CA ARG A 88 -31.65 -13.72 20.91
C ARG A 88 -33.09 -13.21 20.96
N ARG A 89 -33.37 -12.10 20.27
CA ARG A 89 -34.75 -11.65 20.03
C ARG A 89 -35.40 -12.68 19.10
N CYS A 90 -36.43 -13.39 19.58
CA CYS A 90 -37.37 -14.00 18.64
C CYS A 90 -38.13 -12.85 17.97
N PRO A 91 -38.24 -12.81 16.63
CA PRO A 91 -39.17 -11.89 15.99
C PRO A 91 -40.58 -12.17 16.51
N GLU A 92 -41.29 -11.14 16.94
CA GLU A 92 -42.70 -11.26 17.28
C GLU A 92 -43.48 -11.60 16.01
N GLY A 93 -44.05 -12.80 15.96
CA GLY A 93 -44.98 -13.21 14.89
C GLY A 93 -44.37 -14.02 13.75
N GLY A 94 -43.87 -15.21 14.03
CA GLY A 94 -43.60 -16.25 13.04
C GLY A 94 -43.54 -17.62 13.71
N GLN A 95 -44.29 -18.60 13.21
CA GLN A 95 -44.27 -19.97 13.74
C GLN A 95 -42.84 -20.55 13.73
N PRO A 96 -42.51 -21.46 14.67
CA PRO A 96 -41.17 -22.01 14.76
C PRO A 96 -40.91 -22.96 13.60
N GLU A 97 -40.20 -22.50 12.58
CA GLU A 97 -39.55 -23.41 11.64
C GLU A 97 -38.37 -24.11 12.33
N THR A 98 -38.47 -25.43 12.35
CA THR A 98 -37.45 -26.39 12.75
C THR A 98 -36.22 -26.35 11.84
N ALA A 99 -35.03 -26.48 12.45
CA ALA A 99 -33.70 -26.73 11.86
C ALA A 99 -33.07 -25.53 11.09
N LEU A 100 -31.77 -25.23 11.17
CA LEU A 100 -30.64 -26.11 10.94
C LEU A 100 -29.57 -26.10 12.04
N SER A 101 -29.10 -27.31 12.34
CA SER A 101 -27.85 -27.60 13.02
C SER A 101 -26.65 -26.97 12.32
N LYS A 102 -25.76 -26.39 13.12
CA LYS A 102 -24.40 -26.06 12.75
C LYS A 102 -23.68 -27.31 12.22
N THR A 103 -22.85 -27.11 11.19
CA THR A 103 -21.93 -28.03 10.49
C THR A 103 -22.47 -28.72 9.23
N ALA A 104 -21.83 -28.37 8.09
CA ALA A 104 -22.04 -28.77 6.68
C ALA A 104 -23.29 -28.13 6.00
N PRO A 105 -23.13 -27.41 4.86
CA PRO A 105 -22.35 -27.83 3.68
C PRO A 105 -21.53 -26.69 3.03
N LEU A 106 -20.24 -26.56 3.40
CA LEU A 106 -19.26 -25.85 2.55
C LEU A 106 -18.40 -26.82 1.73
N LYS A 107 -18.52 -28.14 2.00
CA LYS A 107 -17.82 -29.21 1.27
C LYS A 107 -18.58 -29.77 0.06
N ALA A 108 -19.83 -29.34 -0.16
CA ALA A 108 -20.64 -29.78 -1.29
C ALA A 108 -20.57 -28.82 -2.50
N ALA A 109 -20.28 -27.53 -2.27
CA ALA A 109 -20.12 -26.54 -3.34
C ALA A 109 -18.69 -26.48 -3.93
N LEU A 110 -17.70 -27.07 -3.23
CA LEU A 110 -16.30 -27.16 -3.67
C LEU A 110 -15.96 -28.48 -4.38
N ARG A 111 -16.97 -29.18 -4.91
CA ARG A 111 -16.79 -30.48 -5.59
C ARG A 111 -17.32 -30.53 -7.03
N GLU A 112 -17.89 -29.44 -7.53
CA GLU A 112 -18.34 -29.31 -8.92
C GLU A 112 -17.53 -28.23 -9.64
N ALA A 113 -16.23 -28.44 -9.76
CA ALA A 113 -15.37 -27.73 -10.73
C ALA A 113 -14.00 -28.41 -10.79
N SER A 114 -13.86 -29.50 -11.55
CA SER A 114 -12.62 -29.96 -12.20
C SER A 114 -12.93 -31.07 -13.21
N PRO A 115 -12.25 -31.14 -14.36
CA PRO A 115 -12.67 -31.96 -15.50
C PRO A 115 -12.23 -33.43 -15.42
N GLN A 116 -12.90 -34.23 -16.25
CA GLN A 116 -12.80 -35.68 -16.41
C GLN A 116 -11.39 -36.17 -16.75
N GLU A 117 -10.94 -37.23 -16.09
CA GLU A 117 -10.03 -38.22 -16.67
C GLU A 117 -10.48 -39.67 -16.34
N THR A 118 -10.18 -40.54 -17.28
CA THR A 118 -10.67 -41.92 -17.54
C THR A 118 -10.21 -42.99 -16.54
N PRO A 119 -10.87 -44.18 -16.51
CA PRO A 119 -10.64 -45.22 -15.50
C PRO A 119 -9.75 -46.39 -15.99
N SER A 120 -8.99 -47.00 -15.09
CA SER A 120 -8.60 -48.43 -15.13
C SER A 120 -8.03 -48.92 -13.79
N PRO A 121 -8.06 -50.24 -13.50
CA PRO A 121 -8.47 -50.74 -12.17
C PRO A 121 -7.48 -51.70 -11.46
N GLU A 122 -7.93 -52.20 -10.30
CA GLU A 122 -7.54 -53.46 -9.59
C GLU A 122 -6.23 -53.54 -8.79
N ALA A 123 -6.34 -53.90 -7.49
CA ALA A 123 -5.72 -55.08 -6.86
C ALA A 123 -5.87 -55.13 -5.32
N ASP A 124 -6.72 -56.05 -4.86
CA ASP A 124 -6.55 -57.10 -3.83
C ASP A 124 -5.87 -56.89 -2.44
N ALA A 125 -6.69 -57.22 -1.42
CA ALA A 125 -6.52 -58.28 -0.40
C ALA A 125 -5.45 -58.21 0.73
N GLU A 126 -5.94 -57.93 1.96
CA GLU A 126 -5.96 -58.80 3.17
C GLU A 126 -4.65 -59.35 3.85
N PRO A 127 -4.65 -59.93 5.09
CA PRO A 127 -4.68 -59.24 6.41
C PRO A 127 -3.75 -59.90 7.50
N ALA A 128 -4.07 -59.67 8.80
CA ALA A 128 -3.64 -60.37 10.04
C ALA A 128 -2.46 -59.76 10.84
N GLY A 129 -2.40 -59.76 12.19
CA GLY A 129 -3.23 -60.36 13.25
C GLY A 129 -2.92 -59.71 14.63
N THR A 130 -3.92 -59.52 15.51
CA THR A 130 -4.25 -60.30 16.73
C THR A 130 -3.27 -60.27 17.92
N ALA A 131 -3.73 -59.76 19.07
CA ALA A 131 -3.76 -60.49 20.35
C ALA A 131 -4.57 -59.72 21.43
N ALA A 132 -5.36 -60.46 22.21
CA ALA A 132 -6.39 -59.99 23.13
C ALA A 132 -6.07 -60.34 24.60
N ALA A 133 -6.66 -59.60 25.57
CA ALA A 133 -7.17 -60.16 26.83
C ALA A 133 -8.06 -59.16 27.61
N LYS A 134 -9.27 -59.60 27.98
CA LYS A 134 -10.24 -59.03 28.97
C LYS A 134 -10.14 -59.86 30.29
N PRO A 135 -11.06 -59.84 31.31
CA PRO A 135 -12.23 -58.98 31.63
C PRO A 135 -12.37 -58.59 33.14
N GLY A 136 -13.39 -57.79 33.49
CA GLY A 136 -13.97 -57.78 34.85
C GLY A 136 -14.85 -56.56 35.15
N LYS A 137 -16.15 -56.59 34.81
CA LYS A 137 -17.32 -56.83 35.69
C LYS A 137 -18.01 -55.54 36.18
N VAL A 138 -19.33 -55.54 36.01
CA VAL A 138 -20.27 -54.41 36.11
C VAL A 138 -21.45 -54.81 37.02
N LYS A 139 -21.96 -53.80 37.76
CA LYS A 139 -23.30 -53.66 38.39
C LYS A 139 -23.59 -54.47 39.68
N PRO A 140 -24.59 -54.07 40.53
CA PRO A 140 -25.74 -53.22 40.22
C PRO A 140 -26.18 -52.16 41.26
N ALA A 141 -27.04 -51.25 40.78
CA ALA A 141 -27.96 -50.44 41.55
C ALA A 141 -29.31 -51.18 41.80
N ARG A 142 -29.98 -50.87 42.93
CA ARG A 142 -31.38 -51.19 43.30
C ARG A 142 -31.83 -50.12 44.32
N LYS A 143 -33.08 -49.67 44.46
CA LYS A 143 -34.34 -49.72 43.67
C LYS A 143 -35.39 -48.93 44.51
N GLY A 144 -36.34 -48.27 43.83
CA GLY A 144 -37.73 -48.05 44.29
C GLY A 144 -38.02 -46.72 45.03
N GLY A 145 -39.11 -46.00 44.77
CA GLY A 145 -40.24 -46.16 43.83
C GLY A 145 -41.42 -45.22 44.19
N LYS A 146 -42.38 -45.11 43.26
CA LYS A 146 -43.72 -44.44 43.31
C LYS A 146 -43.72 -42.92 43.02
N LYS A 147 -44.63 -42.33 42.24
CA LYS A 147 -45.89 -42.76 41.58
C LYS A 147 -46.21 -41.71 40.50
N GLU A 148 -46.78 -42.14 39.36
CA GLU A 148 -47.36 -41.25 38.35
C GLU A 148 -48.67 -40.60 38.83
N LYS A 149 -48.88 -39.33 38.46
CA LYS A 149 -50.20 -38.74 38.24
C LYS A 149 -50.14 -37.90 36.97
N ALA A 150 -51.02 -38.22 36.03
CA ALA A 150 -51.30 -37.44 34.84
C ALA A 150 -51.90 -36.07 35.21
N GLY A 151 -51.44 -35.02 34.54
CA GLY A 151 -51.94 -33.65 34.69
C GLY A 151 -51.50 -32.79 33.51
N GLN A 152 -52.49 -32.21 32.85
CA GLN A 152 -52.44 -31.42 31.61
C GLN A 152 -51.35 -30.32 31.56
N GLY A 153 -50.76 -30.19 30.36
CA GLY A 153 -50.27 -28.95 29.75
C GLY A 153 -49.54 -27.92 30.61
N LYS A 154 -48.20 -27.95 30.60
CA LYS A 154 -47.36 -26.76 30.79
C LYS A 154 -46.21 -26.77 29.79
N THR A 155 -46.17 -25.76 28.93
CA THR A 155 -45.03 -25.36 28.12
C THR A 155 -43.75 -25.29 28.99
N PRO A 156 -42.59 -25.77 28.50
CA PRO A 156 -41.36 -25.64 29.25
C PRO A 156 -40.97 -24.16 29.30
N LYS A 157 -41.12 -23.54 30.48
CA LYS A 157 -40.58 -22.20 30.75
C LYS A 157 -39.08 -22.22 30.48
N ALA A 158 -38.64 -21.43 29.50
CA ALA A 158 -37.24 -21.14 29.27
C ALA A 158 -36.58 -20.71 30.60
N LYS A 159 -35.50 -21.39 31.00
CA LYS A 159 -34.65 -20.94 32.12
C LYS A 159 -34.14 -19.54 31.79
N LYS A 160 -34.70 -18.50 32.42
CA LYS A 160 -34.17 -17.12 32.34
C LYS A 160 -32.70 -17.15 32.77
N SER A 161 -31.78 -16.76 31.89
CA SER A 161 -30.40 -16.56 32.30
C SER A 161 -30.37 -15.44 33.35
N SER A 162 -29.63 -15.65 34.45
CA SER A 162 -29.49 -14.69 35.55
C SER A 162 -28.64 -13.47 35.18
N PHE A 163 -28.04 -13.46 33.98
CA PHE A 163 -27.16 -12.40 33.51
C PHE A 163 -27.96 -11.32 32.76
N PRO A 164 -27.58 -10.03 32.91
CA PRO A 164 -28.15 -8.95 32.12
C PRO A 164 -27.82 -9.10 30.63
N ASP A 165 -28.64 -8.47 29.79
CA ASP A 165 -28.50 -8.52 28.33
C ASP A 165 -27.39 -7.58 27.84
N VAL A 166 -26.67 -7.95 26.78
CA VAL A 166 -25.65 -7.11 26.15
C VAL A 166 -26.24 -5.78 25.68
N TYR A 167 -27.47 -5.79 25.13
CA TYR A 167 -28.19 -4.59 24.71
C TYR A 167 -28.33 -3.51 25.79
N SER A 168 -28.22 -3.86 27.08
CA SER A 168 -28.33 -2.89 28.19
C SER A 168 -27.12 -1.98 28.37
N ILE A 169 -25.97 -2.34 27.76
CA ILE A 169 -24.71 -1.60 27.90
C ILE A 169 -24.16 -1.08 26.56
N ILE A 170 -24.86 -1.33 25.46
CA ILE A 170 -24.49 -0.79 24.14
C ILE A 170 -24.96 0.67 24.06
N PRO A 171 -24.12 1.59 23.58
CA PRO A 171 -24.49 3.01 23.54
C PRO A 171 -25.49 3.35 22.43
N PHE A 172 -25.47 2.61 21.31
CA PHE A 172 -26.34 2.83 20.15
C PHE A 172 -27.53 1.86 20.12
N THR A 173 -28.63 2.28 19.50
CA THR A 173 -29.90 1.54 19.43
C THR A 173 -30.18 0.94 18.06
N ASP A 174 -29.88 1.66 16.98
CA ASP A 174 -30.10 1.21 15.60
C ASP A 174 -29.14 1.89 14.60
N ILE A 175 -29.08 1.38 13.36
CA ILE A 175 -28.43 2.03 12.21
C ILE A 175 -29.46 2.18 11.10
N ARG A 176 -29.73 3.41 10.64
CA ARG A 176 -30.69 3.69 9.57
C ARG A 176 -30.27 4.92 8.77
N ASP A 177 -30.44 4.87 7.46
CA ASP A 177 -30.24 5.99 6.52
C ASP A 177 -28.84 6.63 6.61
N GLY A 178 -27.81 5.84 6.93
CA GLY A 178 -26.44 6.30 7.13
C GLY A 178 -26.20 6.98 8.48
N TYR A 179 -27.08 6.78 9.46
CA TYR A 179 -26.94 7.30 10.82
C TYR A 179 -26.85 6.19 11.86
N ILE A 180 -25.99 6.40 12.85
CA ILE A 180 -26.01 5.64 14.11
C ILE A 180 -26.97 6.36 15.06
N GLU A 181 -27.99 5.65 15.53
CA GLU A 181 -28.99 6.20 16.44
C GLU A 181 -28.65 5.87 17.89
N TYR A 182 -28.76 6.86 18.78
CA TYR A 182 -28.54 6.69 20.23
C TYR A 182 -29.87 6.91 20.97
N GLY A 183 -30.88 6.14 20.58
CA GLY A 183 -32.27 6.35 20.97
C GLY A 183 -32.81 7.66 20.38
N THR A 184 -33.53 8.43 21.19
CA THR A 184 -34.06 9.75 20.78
C THR A 184 -33.16 10.91 21.21
N GLU A 185 -31.95 10.64 21.74
CA GLU A 185 -31.10 11.68 22.33
C GLU A 185 -30.26 12.43 21.28
N TYR A 186 -29.58 11.71 20.38
CA TYR A 186 -28.69 12.24 19.35
C TYR A 186 -28.36 11.18 18.30
N TYR A 187 -27.72 11.62 17.22
CA TYR A 187 -27.32 10.79 16.07
C TYR A 187 -25.83 10.97 15.77
N ALA A 188 -25.23 10.01 15.07
CA ALA A 188 -23.89 10.15 14.54
C ALA A 188 -23.79 9.78 13.07
N LYS A 189 -22.90 10.46 12.36
CA LYS A 189 -22.55 10.17 10.96
C LYS A 189 -21.04 9.99 10.85
N VAL A 190 -20.62 8.96 10.12
CA VAL A 190 -19.23 8.51 10.06
C VAL A 190 -18.67 8.76 8.67
N VAL A 191 -17.49 9.36 8.61
CA VAL A 191 -16.73 9.61 7.39
C VAL A 191 -15.41 8.86 7.47
N GLU A 192 -15.15 8.00 6.49
CA GLU A 192 -13.87 7.33 6.28
C GLU A 192 -12.88 8.29 5.59
N ILE A 193 -11.68 8.39 6.14
CA ILE A 193 -10.60 9.25 5.64
C ILE A 193 -9.49 8.35 5.05
N PRO A 194 -9.09 8.55 3.78
CA PRO A 194 -8.01 7.79 3.19
C PRO A 194 -6.65 8.16 3.81
N SER A 195 -5.70 7.23 3.74
CA SER A 195 -4.32 7.52 4.11
C SER A 195 -3.65 8.40 3.05
N THR A 196 -2.76 9.28 3.48
CA THR A 196 -1.96 10.14 2.59
C THR A 196 -0.47 10.04 2.91
N GLU A 197 0.36 10.35 1.93
CA GLU A 197 1.80 10.49 2.14
C GLU A 197 2.09 11.92 2.57
N PHE A 198 2.43 12.07 3.84
CA PHE A 198 2.60 13.36 4.49
C PHE A 198 4.08 13.71 4.71
N ARG A 199 4.94 12.70 4.83
CA ARG A 199 6.34 12.88 5.23
C ARG A 199 7.15 13.62 4.18
N PHE A 200 6.85 13.41 2.90
CA PHE A 200 7.58 14.00 1.78
C PHE A 200 7.05 15.38 1.35
N LEU A 201 5.96 15.87 1.93
CA LEU A 201 5.47 17.22 1.65
C LEU A 201 6.40 18.28 2.25
N THR A 202 6.57 19.40 1.56
CA THR A 202 7.25 20.57 2.13
C THR A 202 6.52 21.06 3.37
N GLU A 203 7.24 21.66 4.33
CA GLU A 203 6.65 22.13 5.58
C GLU A 203 5.45 23.07 5.35
N ASN A 204 5.53 23.92 4.32
CA ASN A 204 4.42 24.80 3.93
C ASN A 204 3.16 24.02 3.49
N ARG A 205 3.32 22.95 2.71
CA ARG A 205 2.18 22.09 2.29
C ARG A 205 1.65 21.26 3.46
N GLN A 206 2.52 20.77 4.33
CA GLN A 206 2.13 20.08 5.56
C GLN A 206 1.28 20.99 6.46
N ASN A 207 1.72 22.22 6.70
CA ASN A 207 0.98 23.21 7.49
C ASN A 207 -0.36 23.57 6.82
N ALA A 208 -0.40 23.69 5.49
CA ALA A 208 -1.66 23.91 4.78
C ALA A 208 -2.66 22.75 4.98
N MET A 209 -2.23 21.49 4.86
CA MET A 209 -3.08 20.33 5.12
C MET A 209 -3.55 20.26 6.58
N ILE A 210 -2.68 20.60 7.53
CA ILE A 210 -3.07 20.60 8.94
C ILE A 210 -4.03 21.75 9.25
N ASP A 211 -3.64 22.99 9.00
CA ASP A 211 -4.33 24.17 9.55
C ASP A 211 -5.55 24.60 8.71
N LYS A 212 -5.46 24.45 7.38
CA LYS A 212 -6.52 24.85 6.43
C LYS A 212 -7.48 23.72 6.10
N VAL A 213 -6.99 22.49 5.92
CA VAL A 213 -7.86 21.34 5.56
C VAL A 213 -8.44 20.72 6.82
N PHE A 214 -7.64 20.06 7.65
CA PHE A 214 -8.19 19.36 8.82
C PHE A 214 -8.61 20.33 9.94
N GLY A 215 -7.86 21.41 10.15
CA GLY A 215 -8.19 22.44 11.14
C GLY A 215 -9.50 23.17 10.86
N SER A 216 -9.88 23.37 9.59
CA SER A 216 -11.18 23.98 9.26
C SER A 216 -12.34 23.05 9.62
N ILE A 217 -12.20 21.75 9.37
CA ILE A 217 -13.19 20.73 9.72
C ILE A 217 -13.39 20.65 11.22
N LEU A 218 -12.29 20.70 12.01
CA LEU A 218 -12.40 20.75 13.47
C LEU A 218 -13.14 22.00 13.95
N ARG A 219 -12.90 23.16 13.32
CA ARG A 219 -13.62 24.41 13.64
C ARG A 219 -15.11 24.39 13.26
N MET A 220 -15.56 23.46 12.43
CA MET A 220 -16.99 23.26 12.17
C MET A 220 -17.73 22.67 13.37
N ILE A 221 -17.01 22.05 14.31
CA ILE A 221 -17.58 21.44 15.51
C ILE A 221 -17.87 22.54 16.51
N SER A 222 -19.14 22.78 16.81
CA SER A 222 -19.54 23.91 17.64
C SER A 222 -20.55 23.55 18.73
N GLY A 223 -20.68 24.42 19.73
CA GLY A 223 -21.68 24.28 20.78
C GLY A 223 -21.57 22.98 21.59
N SER A 224 -22.63 22.17 21.57
CA SER A 224 -22.72 20.91 22.33
C SER A 224 -22.29 19.67 21.54
N GLU A 225 -21.73 19.84 20.34
CA GLU A 225 -21.29 18.74 19.48
C GLU A 225 -20.11 17.97 20.06
N THR A 226 -19.91 16.75 19.58
CA THR A 226 -18.72 15.97 19.90
C THR A 226 -18.17 15.36 18.62
N GLY A 227 -16.89 15.61 18.37
CA GLY A 227 -16.14 14.95 17.30
C GLY A 227 -15.36 13.77 17.86
N LEU A 228 -15.33 12.66 17.12
CA LEU A 228 -14.45 11.54 17.41
C LEU A 228 -13.51 11.31 16.24
N MET A 229 -12.20 11.23 16.52
CA MET A 229 -11.24 10.65 15.60
C MET A 229 -11.00 9.21 16.01
N VAL A 230 -11.30 8.28 15.12
CA VAL A 230 -11.34 6.84 15.40
C VAL A 230 -10.41 6.13 14.43
N LYS A 231 -9.51 5.29 14.95
CA LYS A 231 -8.74 4.34 14.15
C LYS A 231 -9.10 2.93 14.55
N ILE A 232 -9.27 2.08 13.54
CA ILE A 232 -9.55 0.65 13.66
C ILE A 232 -8.64 -0.09 12.69
N ASP A 233 -8.07 -1.23 13.11
CA ASP A 233 -7.39 -2.13 12.17
C ASP A 233 -8.40 -3.04 11.47
N ARG A 234 -8.41 -3.03 10.13
CA ARG A 234 -9.26 -3.88 9.27
C ARG A 234 -8.41 -4.68 8.29
N PRO A 235 -8.81 -5.90 7.92
CA PRO A 235 -8.17 -6.65 6.86
C PRO A 235 -8.44 -5.98 5.50
N VAL A 236 -7.42 -5.91 4.64
CA VAL A 236 -7.63 -5.52 3.24
C VAL A 236 -8.36 -6.64 2.51
N ILE A 237 -9.45 -6.30 1.83
CA ILE A 237 -10.21 -7.25 1.00
C ILE A 237 -9.66 -7.19 -0.42
N TYR A 238 -9.20 -8.33 -0.93
CA TYR A 238 -8.53 -8.42 -2.23
C TYR A 238 -9.43 -8.95 -3.37
N ASP A 239 -10.74 -9.02 -3.17
CA ASP A 239 -11.68 -9.61 -4.15
C ASP A 239 -11.62 -8.93 -5.52
N SER A 240 -11.46 -7.59 -5.54
CA SER A 240 -11.30 -6.84 -6.78
C SER A 240 -10.03 -7.24 -7.54
N TYR A 241 -8.93 -7.49 -6.82
CA TYR A 241 -7.64 -7.88 -7.42
C TYR A 241 -7.73 -9.29 -8.01
N ILE A 242 -8.41 -10.22 -7.33
CA ILE A 242 -8.64 -11.57 -7.86
C ILE A 242 -9.44 -11.50 -9.15
N LYS A 243 -10.55 -10.75 -9.16
CA LYS A 243 -11.39 -10.57 -10.34
C LYS A 243 -10.63 -9.93 -11.51
N GLU A 244 -9.72 -9.00 -11.22
CA GLU A 244 -8.88 -8.38 -12.25
C GLU A 244 -7.86 -9.37 -12.83
N GLU A 245 -7.23 -10.24 -12.02
CA GLU A 245 -6.36 -11.30 -12.54
C GLU A 245 -7.14 -12.35 -13.35
N GLU A 246 -8.37 -12.69 -12.94
CA GLU A 246 -9.27 -13.53 -13.76
C GLU A 246 -9.57 -12.89 -15.12
N GLY A 247 -9.77 -11.56 -15.16
CA GLY A 247 -9.91 -10.82 -16.42
C GLY A 247 -8.67 -10.89 -17.32
N LYS A 248 -7.47 -10.96 -16.74
CA LYS A 248 -6.21 -11.14 -17.50
C LYS A 248 -6.12 -12.55 -18.11
N LEU A 249 -6.63 -13.57 -17.43
CA LEU A 249 -6.73 -14.92 -18.01
C LEU A 249 -7.64 -14.94 -19.24
N GLU A 250 -8.77 -14.24 -19.20
CA GLU A 250 -9.65 -14.14 -20.38
C GLU A 250 -8.98 -13.40 -21.54
N ALA A 251 -8.23 -12.33 -21.28
CA ALA A 251 -7.46 -11.64 -22.30
C ALA A 251 -6.40 -12.56 -22.97
N LEU A 252 -5.71 -13.41 -22.20
CA LEU A 252 -4.79 -14.39 -22.76
C LEU A 252 -5.49 -15.44 -23.63
N LYS A 253 -6.68 -15.90 -23.23
CA LYS A 253 -7.49 -16.83 -24.04
C LYS A 253 -7.93 -16.18 -25.35
N GLU A 254 -8.37 -14.91 -25.32
CA GLU A 254 -8.72 -14.17 -26.53
C GLU A 254 -7.50 -14.01 -27.47
N ALA A 255 -6.32 -13.73 -26.92
CA ALA A 255 -5.09 -13.63 -27.70
C ALA A 255 -4.75 -14.97 -28.40
N PHE A 256 -4.89 -16.09 -27.69
CA PHE A 256 -4.71 -17.42 -28.25
C PHE A 256 -5.73 -17.75 -29.35
N LEU A 257 -7.01 -17.45 -29.15
CA LEU A 257 -8.06 -17.66 -30.16
C LEU A 257 -7.82 -16.85 -31.45
N ASN A 258 -7.11 -15.73 -31.35
CA ASN A 258 -6.70 -14.90 -32.48
C ASN A 258 -5.38 -15.35 -33.13
N GLU A 259 -4.85 -16.53 -32.77
CA GLU A 259 -3.59 -17.11 -33.30
C GLU A 259 -2.34 -16.25 -33.05
N LEU A 260 -2.34 -15.47 -31.96
CA LEU A 260 -1.23 -14.55 -31.61
C LEU A 260 -0.20 -15.17 -30.67
N MET A 261 -0.46 -16.39 -30.22
CA MET A 261 0.30 -17.09 -29.22
C MET A 261 0.14 -18.58 -29.45
N ASP A 262 1.22 -19.34 -29.24
CA ASP A 262 1.14 -20.80 -29.26
C ASP A 262 0.64 -21.37 -27.92
N GLU A 263 0.31 -22.66 -27.90
CA GLU A 263 -0.20 -23.34 -26.71
C GLU A 263 0.86 -23.43 -25.59
N GLU A 264 2.15 -23.54 -25.95
CA GLU A 264 3.23 -23.64 -24.98
C GLU A 264 3.48 -22.30 -24.25
N GLU A 265 3.46 -21.19 -24.99
CA GLU A 265 3.56 -19.81 -24.52
C GLU A 265 2.35 -19.46 -23.64
N LEU A 266 1.14 -19.83 -24.08
CA LEU A 266 -0.07 -19.64 -23.28
C LEU A 266 0.03 -20.36 -21.94
N THR A 267 0.45 -21.63 -21.95
CA THR A 267 0.58 -22.45 -20.73
C THR A 267 1.51 -21.77 -19.72
N ARG A 268 2.65 -21.24 -20.17
CA ARG A 268 3.62 -20.55 -19.30
C ARG A 268 3.07 -19.25 -18.73
N ARG A 269 2.36 -18.44 -19.53
CA ARG A 269 1.77 -17.18 -19.03
C ARG A 269 0.62 -17.43 -18.05
N VAL A 270 -0.21 -18.41 -18.35
CA VAL A 270 -1.35 -18.80 -17.50
C VAL A 270 -0.87 -19.31 -16.14
N ALA A 271 0.23 -20.07 -16.09
CA ALA A 271 0.83 -20.51 -14.83
C ALA A 271 1.20 -19.33 -13.91
N ILE A 272 1.82 -18.27 -14.47
CA ILE A 272 2.17 -17.05 -13.72
C ILE A 272 0.92 -16.37 -13.15
N VAL A 273 -0.15 -16.25 -13.94
CA VAL A 273 -1.40 -15.60 -13.47
C VAL A 273 -2.11 -16.44 -12.41
N TYR A 274 -2.14 -17.78 -12.54
CA TYR A 274 -2.70 -18.65 -11.51
C TYR A 274 -1.96 -18.55 -10.18
N ASP A 275 -0.63 -18.55 -10.22
CA ASP A 275 0.21 -18.41 -9.02
C ASP A 275 -0.02 -17.06 -8.32
N ARG A 276 -0.25 -15.97 -9.09
CA ARG A 276 -0.72 -14.70 -8.50
C ARG A 276 -2.08 -14.79 -7.85
N ILE A 277 -3.06 -15.43 -8.51
CA ILE A 277 -4.41 -15.62 -7.96
C ILE A 277 -4.33 -16.40 -6.65
N GLU A 278 -3.49 -17.45 -6.59
CA GLU A 278 -3.25 -18.22 -5.38
C GLU A 278 -2.62 -17.35 -4.28
N GLN A 279 -1.59 -16.56 -4.60
CA GLN A 279 -0.96 -15.64 -3.66
C GLN A 279 -1.97 -14.63 -3.10
N ILE A 280 -2.75 -13.99 -3.96
CA ILE A 280 -3.77 -13.01 -3.55
C ILE A 280 -4.85 -13.70 -2.71
N SER A 281 -5.29 -14.90 -3.10
CA SER A 281 -6.27 -15.68 -2.34
C SER A 281 -5.74 -16.07 -0.96
N HIS A 282 -4.46 -16.41 -0.84
CA HIS A 282 -3.81 -16.68 0.44
C HIS A 282 -3.88 -15.44 1.36
N LEU A 283 -3.55 -14.26 0.84
CA LEU A 283 -3.63 -12.99 1.57
C LEU A 283 -5.07 -12.62 1.94
N ASN A 284 -6.04 -12.96 1.09
CA ASN A 284 -7.44 -12.60 1.26
C ASN A 284 -8.17 -13.47 2.30
N TYR A 285 -7.87 -14.78 2.32
CA TYR A 285 -8.62 -15.76 3.13
C TYR A 285 -7.83 -16.37 4.29
N ARG A 286 -6.51 -16.55 4.17
CA ARG A 286 -5.69 -17.25 5.17
C ARG A 286 -4.85 -16.29 6.01
N GLU A 287 -4.04 -15.46 5.36
CA GLU A 287 -3.11 -14.54 5.99
C GLU A 287 -3.54 -13.08 5.77
N LYS A 288 -4.67 -12.73 6.40
CA LYS A 288 -5.26 -11.40 6.29
C LYS A 288 -4.29 -10.33 6.77
N ILE A 289 -4.02 -9.35 5.91
CA ILE A 289 -3.19 -8.19 6.24
C ILE A 289 -4.08 -7.11 6.82
N TYR A 290 -3.85 -6.79 8.09
CA TYR A 290 -4.55 -5.72 8.79
C TYR A 290 -3.86 -4.38 8.57
N GLN A 291 -4.63 -3.35 8.23
CA GLN A 291 -4.18 -1.98 8.04
C GLN A 291 -5.03 -1.01 8.86
N PRO A 292 -4.47 0.16 9.27
CA PRO A 292 -5.22 1.17 9.98
C PRO A 292 -6.20 1.89 9.05
N PHE A 293 -7.47 1.90 9.42
CA PHE A 293 -8.52 2.70 8.80
C PHE A 293 -8.90 3.84 9.74
N TYR A 294 -9.03 5.04 9.19
CA TYR A 294 -9.32 6.26 9.94
C TYR A 294 -10.73 6.75 9.65
N TYR A 295 -11.42 7.14 10.71
CA TYR A 295 -12.78 7.62 10.65
C TYR A 295 -12.93 8.89 11.48
N PHE A 296 -13.68 9.84 10.95
CA PHE A 296 -14.18 10.97 11.69
C PHE A 296 -15.68 10.78 11.95
N VAL A 297 -16.08 10.93 13.21
CA VAL A 297 -17.48 10.78 13.62
C VAL A 297 -17.99 12.11 14.14
N PHE A 298 -18.98 12.66 13.46
CA PHE A 298 -19.76 13.80 13.96
C PHE A 298 -20.93 13.30 14.78
N ILE A 299 -21.12 13.85 15.98
CA ILE A 299 -22.24 13.51 16.86
C ILE A 299 -23.01 14.77 17.21
N HIS A 300 -24.30 14.79 16.84
CA HIS A 300 -25.20 15.91 17.06
C HIS A 300 -26.67 15.47 17.18
N ARG A 301 -27.53 16.34 17.71
CA ARG A 301 -28.97 16.07 17.84
C ARG A 301 -29.74 16.25 16.52
N ASP A 302 -29.26 17.13 15.66
CA ASP A 302 -29.86 17.47 14.37
C ASP A 302 -29.19 16.67 13.23
N LYS A 303 -29.98 15.89 12.50
CA LYS A 303 -29.54 15.09 11.35
C LYS A 303 -29.15 15.97 10.14
N ASN A 304 -29.74 17.15 9.98
CA ASN A 304 -29.47 18.06 8.86
C ASN A 304 -28.08 18.67 8.98
N LEU A 305 -27.74 19.15 10.17
CA LEU A 305 -26.41 19.70 10.46
C LEU A 305 -25.31 18.66 10.25
N LEU A 306 -25.55 17.40 10.64
CA LEU A 306 -24.62 16.30 10.36
C LEU A 306 -24.42 16.06 8.85
N CYS A 307 -25.48 16.17 8.06
CA CYS A 307 -25.39 16.08 6.60
C CYS A 307 -24.54 17.21 6.02
N GLU A 308 -24.79 18.45 6.44
CA GLU A 308 -24.02 19.62 5.98
C GLU A 308 -22.54 19.49 6.34
N GLN A 309 -22.23 19.18 7.61
CA GLN A 309 -20.86 18.99 8.09
C GLN A 309 -20.11 17.88 7.34
N THR A 310 -20.75 16.72 7.14
CA THR A 310 -20.14 15.60 6.43
C THR A 310 -19.92 15.92 4.95
N SER A 311 -20.85 16.63 4.31
CA SER A 311 -20.74 17.02 2.90
C SER A 311 -19.63 18.07 2.69
N SER A 312 -19.54 19.06 3.58
CA SER A 312 -18.43 20.03 3.59
C SER A 312 -17.08 19.36 3.83
N MET A 313 -17.00 18.40 4.76
CA MET A 313 -15.78 17.64 5.02
C MET A 313 -15.29 16.89 3.76
N VAL A 314 -16.19 16.19 3.07
CA VAL A 314 -15.85 15.49 1.83
C VAL A 314 -15.37 16.47 0.75
N SER A 315 -16.02 17.63 0.61
CA SER A 315 -15.62 18.66 -0.35
C SER A 315 -14.24 19.26 -0.05
N VAL A 316 -13.94 19.56 1.22
CA VAL A 316 -12.67 20.17 1.66
C VAL A 316 -11.50 19.20 1.45
N PHE A 317 -11.68 17.93 1.83
CA PHE A 317 -10.66 16.90 1.60
C PHE A 317 -10.50 16.56 0.12
N GLY A 318 -11.60 16.45 -0.64
CA GLY A 318 -11.57 16.13 -2.07
C GLY A 318 -10.83 17.16 -2.93
N THR A 319 -10.89 18.44 -2.54
CA THR A 319 -10.12 19.51 -3.20
C THR A 319 -8.59 19.37 -3.00
N ASN A 320 -8.17 18.57 -2.01
CA ASN A 320 -6.77 18.33 -1.65
C ASN A 320 -6.35 16.87 -1.93
N ASP A 321 -6.97 16.23 -2.91
CA ASP A 321 -6.70 14.85 -3.37
C ASP A 321 -6.86 13.78 -2.26
N MET A 322 -7.75 14.03 -1.30
CA MET A 322 -8.16 13.05 -0.28
C MET A 322 -9.66 12.74 -0.45
N GLU A 323 -9.96 11.64 -1.12
CA GLU A 323 -11.35 11.21 -1.35
C GLU A 323 -11.94 10.53 -0.11
N CYS A 324 -12.58 11.32 0.74
CA CYS A 324 -13.31 10.82 1.91
C CYS A 324 -14.64 10.20 1.50
N ARG A 325 -15.05 9.13 2.21
CA ARG A 325 -16.31 8.42 1.96
C ARG A 325 -17.24 8.47 3.18
N VAL A 326 -18.47 8.91 2.99
CA VAL A 326 -19.51 8.82 4.02
C VAL A 326 -20.05 7.40 4.06
N LEU A 327 -20.08 6.78 5.24
CA LEU A 327 -20.47 5.36 5.37
C LEU A 327 -21.98 5.17 5.22
N GLY A 328 -22.38 4.19 4.40
CA GLY A 328 -23.76 3.68 4.33
C GLY A 328 -24.08 2.65 5.43
N ASP A 329 -25.32 2.14 5.49
CA ASP A 329 -25.77 1.27 6.58
C ASP A 329 -24.95 -0.02 6.75
N GLN A 330 -24.63 -0.69 5.64
CA GLN A 330 -23.80 -1.91 5.68
C GLN A 330 -22.39 -1.61 6.18
N GLU A 331 -21.81 -0.50 5.74
CA GLU A 331 -20.45 -0.09 6.10
C GLU A 331 -20.38 0.40 7.54
N LEU A 332 -21.44 1.07 8.03
CA LEU A 332 -21.62 1.41 9.43
C LEU A 332 -21.72 0.18 10.32
N ALA A 333 -22.43 -0.87 9.88
CA ALA A 333 -22.51 -2.12 10.60
C ALA A 333 -21.13 -2.79 10.70
N VAL A 334 -20.37 -2.83 9.61
CA VAL A 334 -18.98 -3.33 9.60
C VAL A 334 -18.09 -2.49 10.55
N PHE A 335 -18.14 -1.16 10.43
CA PHE A 335 -17.41 -0.23 11.30
C PHE A 335 -17.71 -0.47 12.79
N LEU A 336 -18.99 -0.63 13.14
CA LEU A 336 -19.40 -0.88 14.53
C LEU A 336 -18.99 -2.27 15.02
N LYS A 337 -19.03 -3.30 14.16
CA LYS A 337 -18.62 -4.66 14.55
C LYS A 337 -17.13 -4.73 14.89
N TYR A 338 -16.28 -4.02 14.14
CA TYR A 338 -14.85 -3.95 14.43
C TYR A 338 -14.50 -3.31 15.79
N ASN A 339 -15.44 -2.63 16.44
CA ASN A 339 -15.22 -2.15 17.81
C ASN A 339 -15.21 -3.27 18.85
N TYR A 340 -15.72 -4.46 18.52
CA TYR A 340 -15.85 -5.60 19.42
C TYR A 340 -15.02 -6.81 19.01
N CYS A 341 -14.86 -7.07 17.71
CA CYS A 341 -14.15 -8.24 17.18
C CYS A 341 -13.46 -7.90 15.85
N GLN A 342 -12.27 -8.45 15.57
CA GLN A 342 -11.64 -8.36 14.25
C GLN A 342 -11.60 -9.69 13.48
N GLU A 343 -12.13 -10.76 14.08
CA GLU A 343 -12.25 -12.09 13.48
C GLU A 343 -13.68 -12.32 12.95
N PHE A 344 -13.97 -11.75 11.78
CA PHE A 344 -15.17 -12.06 11.00
C PHE A 344 -14.90 -11.85 9.50
N ASP A 345 -15.83 -12.25 8.64
CA ASP A 345 -15.81 -11.91 7.21
C ASP A 345 -16.78 -10.76 6.95
N GLU A 346 -16.27 -9.65 6.40
CA GLU A 346 -17.09 -8.48 6.06
C GLU A 346 -18.15 -8.84 5.00
N ARG A 347 -17.89 -9.83 4.14
CA ARG A 347 -18.79 -10.25 3.06
C ARG A 347 -20.12 -10.78 3.56
N GLU A 348 -20.17 -11.26 4.81
CA GLU A 348 -21.40 -11.73 5.45
C GLU A 348 -22.49 -10.64 5.46
N ILE A 349 -22.12 -9.36 5.52
CA ILE A 349 -23.07 -8.25 5.61
C ILE A 349 -23.96 -8.15 4.36
N SER A 350 -23.46 -8.55 3.20
CA SER A 350 -24.19 -8.50 1.93
C SER A 350 -25.40 -9.43 1.90
N LEU A 351 -25.42 -10.44 2.76
CA LEU A 351 -26.48 -11.44 2.87
C LEU A 351 -27.54 -11.07 3.93
N LEU A 352 -27.28 -10.02 4.73
CA LEU A 352 -28.11 -9.64 5.87
C LEU A 352 -29.10 -8.53 5.52
N LYS A 353 -30.30 -8.62 6.09
CA LYS A 353 -31.29 -7.53 6.04
C LYS A 353 -31.02 -6.50 7.15
N PRO A 354 -31.47 -5.23 6.99
CA PRO A 354 -31.25 -4.18 7.99
C PRO A 354 -31.67 -4.55 9.42
N GLU A 355 -32.76 -5.33 9.58
CA GLU A 355 -33.23 -5.75 10.92
C GLU A 355 -32.25 -6.69 11.63
N GLN A 356 -31.33 -7.31 10.88
CA GLN A 356 -30.34 -8.26 11.39
C GLN A 356 -29.01 -7.60 11.72
N TYR A 357 -28.76 -6.34 11.31
CA TYR A 357 -27.48 -5.66 11.54
C TYR A 357 -27.14 -5.57 13.03
N MET A 358 -28.09 -5.14 13.86
CA MET A 358 -27.88 -5.06 15.32
C MET A 358 -27.51 -6.40 15.95
N ASP A 359 -28.14 -7.49 15.52
CA ASP A 359 -27.80 -8.81 16.02
C ASP A 359 -26.42 -9.26 15.50
N TRP A 360 -26.03 -8.90 14.28
CA TRP A 360 -24.72 -9.27 13.75
C TRP A 360 -23.55 -8.47 14.35
N ILE A 361 -23.74 -7.18 14.65
CA ILE A 361 -22.71 -6.29 15.21
C ILE A 361 -22.31 -6.70 16.62
N LEU A 362 -23.30 -7.05 17.45
CA LEU A 362 -23.11 -7.20 18.88
C LEU A 362 -22.51 -8.56 19.26
N PRO A 363 -21.50 -8.58 20.15
CA PRO A 363 -20.91 -9.82 20.65
C PRO A 363 -21.92 -10.60 21.48
N ASP A 364 -21.75 -11.93 21.55
CA ASP A 364 -22.62 -12.79 22.34
C ASP A 364 -22.43 -12.56 23.85
N THR A 365 -21.20 -12.23 24.27
CA THR A 365 -20.84 -12.00 25.66
C THR A 365 -19.84 -10.87 25.84
N ILE A 366 -20.06 -10.06 26.89
CA ILE A 366 -19.10 -9.04 27.35
C ILE A 366 -18.79 -9.29 28.82
N GLU A 367 -17.51 -9.51 29.14
CA GLU A 367 -17.04 -9.75 30.51
C GLU A 367 -16.02 -8.70 30.96
N PHE A 368 -16.27 -8.08 32.11
CA PHE A 368 -15.41 -7.09 32.74
C PHE A 368 -14.59 -7.74 33.86
N ALA A 369 -13.27 -7.73 33.72
CA ALA A 369 -12.34 -8.09 34.79
C ALA A 369 -11.70 -6.83 35.39
N SER A 370 -10.76 -7.01 36.33
CA SER A 370 -10.09 -5.89 37.00
C SER A 370 -9.16 -5.08 36.07
N ARG A 371 -8.63 -5.72 35.02
CA ARG A 371 -7.62 -5.15 34.10
C ARG A 371 -7.91 -5.38 32.61
N THR A 372 -8.96 -6.13 32.29
CA THR A 372 -9.30 -6.53 30.92
C THR A 372 -10.80 -6.47 30.72
N ILE A 373 -11.19 -6.23 29.47
CA ILE A 373 -12.53 -6.49 28.97
C ILE A 373 -12.42 -7.66 27.98
N ARG A 374 -13.32 -8.64 28.08
CA ARG A 374 -13.39 -9.77 27.15
C ARG A 374 -14.65 -9.65 26.31
N TYR A 375 -14.49 -9.55 25.00
CA TYR A 375 -15.57 -9.65 24.01
C TYR A 375 -15.53 -11.07 23.45
N ASP A 376 -16.53 -11.88 23.76
CA ASP A 376 -16.56 -13.31 23.43
C ASP A 376 -15.30 -14.05 23.90
N ASN A 377 -14.38 -14.29 22.98
CA ASN A 377 -13.10 -14.97 23.22
C ASN A 377 -11.89 -14.02 23.23
N ILE A 378 -12.05 -12.77 22.83
CA ILE A 378 -10.95 -11.80 22.65
C ILE A 378 -10.76 -10.97 23.92
N TYR A 379 -9.55 -10.99 24.47
CA TYR A 379 -9.15 -10.14 25.60
C TYR A 379 -8.62 -8.80 25.09
N THR A 380 -9.08 -7.73 25.72
CA THR A 380 -8.65 -6.36 25.41
C THR A 380 -8.13 -5.62 26.62
N HIS A 381 -7.22 -4.69 26.37
CA HIS A 381 -6.67 -3.76 27.36
C HIS A 381 -6.91 -2.32 26.91
N THR A 382 -7.61 -1.55 27.74
CA THR A 382 -7.84 -0.13 27.44
C THR A 382 -6.92 0.75 28.28
N PHE A 383 -6.17 1.60 27.59
CA PHE A 383 -5.37 2.67 28.17
C PHE A 383 -6.02 4.02 27.90
N ARG A 384 -5.86 4.94 28.84
CA ARG A 384 -6.14 6.36 28.62
C ARG A 384 -4.83 7.15 28.66
N LEU A 385 -4.64 8.05 27.71
CA LEU A 385 -3.54 9.00 27.78
C LEU A 385 -3.81 10.08 28.83
N THR A 386 -2.83 10.30 29.69
CA THR A 386 -2.89 11.31 30.77
C THR A 386 -2.01 12.52 30.50
N ASP A 387 -0.94 12.35 29.72
CA ASP A 387 -0.03 13.43 29.40
C ASP A 387 0.53 13.28 27.98
N TYR A 388 0.80 14.44 27.37
CA TYR A 388 1.25 14.59 25.98
C TYR A 388 2.60 15.32 25.96
N PRO A 389 3.43 15.12 24.93
CA PRO A 389 4.60 15.97 24.69
C PRO A 389 4.21 17.45 24.63
N MET A 390 5.00 18.33 25.26
CA MET A 390 4.70 19.77 25.27
C MET A 390 4.82 20.39 23.88
N LEU A 391 5.86 20.03 23.13
CA LEU A 391 6.08 20.47 21.77
C LEU A 391 5.77 19.32 20.83
N VAL A 392 4.86 19.57 19.88
CA VAL A 392 4.48 18.60 18.86
C VAL A 392 4.77 19.12 17.46
N GLY A 393 5.32 18.24 16.64
CA GLY A 393 5.52 18.49 15.20
C GLY A 393 4.24 18.30 14.40
N ASN A 394 4.38 18.38 13.08
CA ASN A 394 3.33 18.00 12.15
C ASN A 394 3.10 16.47 12.21
N ALA A 395 1.83 16.04 12.11
CA ALA A 395 1.43 14.63 12.17
C ALA A 395 1.92 13.86 13.42
N TRP A 396 1.94 14.51 14.59
CA TRP A 396 2.41 13.88 15.84
C TRP A 396 1.58 12.65 16.26
N GLY A 397 0.32 12.58 15.84
CA GLY A 397 -0.58 11.47 16.14
C GLY A 397 -0.33 10.22 15.29
N HIS A 398 0.38 10.33 14.17
CA HIS A 398 0.69 9.21 13.26
C HIS A 398 1.21 7.98 13.99
N GLN A 399 2.22 8.15 14.86
CA GLN A 399 2.84 7.04 15.58
C GLN A 399 1.90 6.35 16.56
N LEU A 400 0.95 7.10 17.13
CA LEU A 400 -0.01 6.60 18.11
C LEU A 400 -1.17 5.87 17.45
N PHE A 401 -1.72 6.45 16.38
CA PHE A 401 -2.85 5.86 15.67
C PHE A 401 -2.42 4.64 14.84
N ASN A 402 -1.16 4.54 14.43
CA ASN A 402 -0.70 3.45 13.55
C ASN A 402 -0.12 2.24 14.28
N MET A 403 -0.27 2.19 15.62
CA MET A 403 0.12 1.04 16.41
C MET A 403 -0.71 -0.19 15.98
N PRO A 404 -0.09 -1.30 15.54
CA PRO A 404 -0.82 -2.50 15.12
C PRO A 404 -1.57 -3.16 16.27
N GLY A 405 -2.72 -3.78 15.98
CA GLY A 405 -3.54 -4.49 16.96
C GLY A 405 -4.24 -3.56 17.94
N THR A 406 -4.44 -2.29 17.56
CA THR A 406 -5.06 -1.29 18.44
C THR A 406 -6.24 -0.60 17.77
N ARG A 407 -7.21 -0.24 18.60
CA ARG A 407 -8.24 0.75 18.29
C ARG A 407 -7.94 2.00 19.08
N VAL A 408 -7.91 3.14 18.40
CA VAL A 408 -7.67 4.44 19.02
C VAL A 408 -8.92 5.29 18.86
N VAL A 409 -9.40 5.87 19.97
CA VAL A 409 -10.54 6.78 19.99
C VAL A 409 -10.12 8.05 20.68
N MET A 410 -10.06 9.14 19.93
CA MET A 410 -9.79 10.48 20.42
C MET A 410 -11.09 11.28 20.39
N LYS A 411 -11.61 11.61 21.57
CA LYS A 411 -12.81 12.42 21.77
C LYS A 411 -12.42 13.88 21.86
N MET A 412 -13.16 14.73 21.16
CA MET A 412 -12.93 16.17 21.11
C MET A 412 -14.27 16.87 21.31
N LYS A 413 -14.36 17.69 22.36
CA LYS A 413 -15.53 18.52 22.64
C LYS A 413 -15.12 19.99 22.70
N PRO A 414 -15.70 20.89 21.88
CA PRO A 414 -15.33 22.29 21.91
C PRO A 414 -15.72 22.91 23.26
N VAL A 415 -14.88 23.82 23.75
CA VAL A 415 -15.13 24.61 24.94
C VAL A 415 -15.59 25.99 24.49
N GLU A 416 -16.74 26.45 25.02
CA GLU A 416 -17.22 27.82 24.76
C GLU A 416 -16.12 28.85 25.05
N GLN A 417 -15.95 29.81 24.13
CA GLN A 417 -14.84 30.77 24.14
C GLN A 417 -14.66 31.48 25.49
N PHE A 418 -15.74 31.95 26.10
CA PHE A 418 -15.70 32.61 27.41
C PHE A 418 -15.19 31.70 28.54
N LYS A 419 -15.57 30.41 28.52
CA LYS A 419 -15.06 29.41 29.47
C LYS A 419 -13.60 29.07 29.18
N ALA A 420 -13.20 29.03 27.91
CA ALA A 420 -11.83 28.79 27.49
C ALA A 420 -10.89 29.90 27.98
N ILE A 421 -11.22 31.17 27.70
CA ILE A 421 -10.46 32.36 28.15
C ILE A 421 -10.25 32.31 29.67
N ARG A 422 -11.33 32.15 30.45
CA ARG A 422 -11.26 32.05 31.91
C ARG A 422 -10.41 30.89 32.42
N ARG A 423 -10.38 29.75 31.70
CA ARG A 423 -9.54 28.59 32.08
C ARG A 423 -8.06 28.91 31.86
N ILE A 424 -7.73 29.57 30.75
CA ILE A 424 -6.36 29.96 30.43
C ILE A 424 -5.86 31.04 31.39
N ASP A 425 -6.66 32.08 31.67
CA ASP A 425 -6.30 33.13 32.65
C ASP A 425 -5.96 32.52 34.02
N ARG A 426 -6.81 31.63 34.54
CA ARG A 426 -6.56 30.94 35.81
C ARG A 426 -5.29 30.10 35.79
N ALA A 427 -5.01 29.44 34.67
CA ALA A 427 -3.79 28.64 34.53
C ALA A 427 -2.54 29.53 34.52
N ILE A 428 -2.59 30.69 33.86
CA ILE A 428 -1.51 31.69 33.87
C ILE A 428 -1.28 32.21 35.30
N ASP A 429 -2.35 32.57 36.02
CA ASP A 429 -2.26 33.05 37.40
C ASP A 429 -1.65 32.01 38.34
N GLU A 430 -2.03 30.73 38.19
CA GLU A 430 -1.46 29.63 38.96
C GLU A 430 0.04 29.46 38.68
N LEU A 431 0.45 29.51 37.41
CA LEU A 431 1.85 29.38 37.00
C LEU A 431 2.71 30.54 37.49
N ARG A 432 2.20 31.78 37.42
CA ARG A 432 2.85 32.97 38.00
C ARG A 432 3.02 32.83 39.51
N GLY A 433 2.01 32.27 40.20
CA GLY A 433 2.10 31.94 41.62
C GLY A 433 3.17 30.88 41.92
N GLN A 434 3.32 29.87 41.06
CA GLN A 434 4.38 28.87 41.18
C GLN A 434 5.77 29.47 40.91
N GLU A 435 5.89 30.32 39.89
CA GLU A 435 7.11 31.03 39.52
C GLU A 435 7.63 31.89 40.68
N GLY A 436 6.76 32.68 41.31
CA GLY A 436 7.11 33.48 42.48
C GLY A 436 7.48 32.66 43.72
N SER A 437 7.17 31.37 43.76
CA SER A 437 7.45 30.48 44.89
C SER A 437 8.68 29.58 44.73
N THR A 438 9.23 29.46 43.51
CA THR A 438 10.35 28.54 43.22
C THR A 438 11.68 29.29 43.10
N GLY A 439 12.70 28.86 43.84
CA GLY A 439 14.07 29.41 43.73
C GLY A 439 14.95 28.73 42.67
N LYS A 440 14.46 27.69 41.98
CA LYS A 440 15.25 26.94 40.99
C LYS A 440 15.23 27.60 39.62
N ALA A 441 16.40 28.04 39.13
CA ALA A 441 16.55 28.71 37.84
C ALA A 441 16.01 27.91 36.65
N SER A 442 16.25 26.60 36.58
CA SER A 442 15.71 25.74 35.51
C SER A 442 14.18 25.69 35.50
N ARG A 443 13.57 25.69 36.68
CA ARG A 443 12.11 25.69 36.83
C ARG A 443 11.49 27.05 36.55
N LEU A 444 12.20 28.14 36.88
CA LEU A 444 11.79 29.50 36.50
C LEU A 444 11.75 29.66 34.98
N ILE A 445 12.78 29.21 34.26
CA ILE A 445 12.81 29.23 32.79
C ILE A 445 11.67 28.39 32.20
N GLU A 446 11.42 27.19 32.74
CA GLU A 446 10.32 26.33 32.28
C GLU A 446 8.95 26.99 32.49
N LEU A 447 8.72 27.59 33.66
CA LEU A 447 7.46 28.26 33.99
C LEU A 447 7.26 29.53 33.15
N GLY A 448 8.29 30.35 32.99
CA GLY A 448 8.26 31.54 32.15
C GLY A 448 7.87 31.23 30.70
N ASN A 449 8.56 30.27 30.08
CA ASN A 449 8.22 29.82 28.71
C ASN A 449 6.76 29.33 28.60
N HIS A 450 6.24 28.66 29.64
CA HIS A 450 4.87 28.17 29.65
C HIS A 450 3.85 29.31 29.80
N ILE A 451 4.16 30.35 30.60
CA ILE A 451 3.34 31.55 30.74
C ILE A 451 3.27 32.32 29.43
N ASP A 452 4.41 32.52 28.75
CA ASP A 452 4.47 33.23 27.47
C ASP A 452 3.62 32.51 26.42
N THR A 453 3.74 31.17 26.37
CA THR A 453 2.94 30.34 25.46
C THR A 453 1.43 30.46 25.72
N LEU A 454 1.01 30.36 26.97
CA LEU A 454 -0.41 30.47 27.31
C LEU A 454 -0.96 31.87 26.99
N SER A 455 -0.12 32.90 27.09
CA SER A 455 -0.46 34.28 26.73
C SER A 455 -0.63 34.45 25.21
N GLU A 456 0.21 33.79 24.41
CA GLU A 456 0.03 33.71 22.96
C GLU A 456 -1.28 32.98 22.59
N LEU A 457 -1.54 31.83 23.21
CA LEU A 457 -2.79 31.08 23.02
C LEU A 457 -4.01 31.92 23.40
N LEU A 458 -3.96 32.67 24.50
CA LEU A 458 -5.03 33.57 24.92
C LEU A 458 -5.35 34.61 23.84
N THR A 459 -4.32 35.17 23.20
CA THR A 459 -4.45 36.12 22.09
C THR A 459 -5.12 35.45 20.87
N LEU A 460 -4.73 34.22 20.54
CA LEU A 460 -5.33 33.46 19.44
C LEU A 460 -6.80 33.10 19.68
N LEU A 461 -7.16 32.77 20.92
CA LEU A 461 -8.54 32.47 21.34
C LEU A 461 -9.44 33.73 21.33
N GLN A 462 -8.88 34.91 21.59
CA GLN A 462 -9.60 36.19 21.52
C GLN A 462 -9.85 36.66 20.08
N GLY A 463 -8.97 36.30 19.14
CA GLY A 463 -9.06 36.71 17.73
C GLY A 463 -9.95 35.83 16.84
N ASP A 464 -10.83 35.00 17.41
CA ASP A 464 -11.69 34.00 16.71
C ASP A 464 -10.96 33.02 15.76
N ASN A 465 -9.63 32.96 15.84
CA ASN A 465 -8.81 32.11 14.96
C ASN A 465 -8.68 30.66 15.46
N GLU A 466 -8.79 30.45 16.78
CA GLU A 466 -8.65 29.14 17.41
C GLU A 466 -9.80 28.78 18.36
N VAL A 467 -10.04 27.48 18.50
CA VAL A 467 -11.03 26.91 19.42
C VAL A 467 -10.31 25.97 20.39
N LEU A 468 -10.64 26.04 21.68
CA LEU A 468 -10.12 25.12 22.69
C LEU A 468 -11.00 23.87 22.75
N PHE A 469 -10.40 22.68 22.62
CA PHE A 469 -11.07 21.39 22.75
C PHE A 469 -10.72 20.69 24.05
N ASP A 470 -11.72 20.14 24.72
CA ASP A 470 -11.54 19.13 25.76
C ASP A 470 -11.31 17.77 25.08
N VAL A 471 -10.07 17.28 25.15
CA VAL A 471 -9.58 16.09 24.46
C VAL A 471 -9.34 14.94 25.44
N ASN A 472 -9.87 13.76 25.09
CA ASN A 472 -9.56 12.49 25.76
C ASN A 472 -9.21 11.42 24.72
N LEU A 473 -8.09 10.71 24.92
CA LEU A 473 -7.62 9.69 24.00
C LEU A 473 -7.52 8.33 24.69
N PHE A 474 -8.20 7.35 24.10
CA PHE A 474 -8.25 5.96 24.55
C PHE A 474 -7.59 5.05 23.52
N VAL A 475 -6.67 4.20 23.97
CA VAL A 475 -6.04 3.15 23.15
C VAL A 475 -6.50 1.80 23.68
N THR A 476 -7.28 1.07 22.89
CA THR A 476 -7.72 -0.29 23.20
C THR A 476 -6.87 -1.28 22.40
N VAL A 477 -6.17 -2.17 23.09
CA VAL A 477 -5.34 -3.22 22.50
C VAL A 477 -6.14 -4.52 22.44
N PHE A 478 -6.21 -5.15 21.26
CA PHE A 478 -6.78 -6.49 21.09
C PHE A 478 -5.68 -7.53 21.21
N ASP A 479 -5.63 -8.25 22.34
CA ASP A 479 -4.56 -9.20 22.65
C ASP A 479 -4.93 -10.62 22.18
N TYR A 480 -4.70 -10.90 20.90
CA TYR A 480 -4.95 -12.21 20.29
C TYR A 480 -4.04 -13.31 20.82
N GLU A 481 -2.79 -12.99 21.17
CA GLU A 481 -1.84 -13.96 21.74
C GLU A 481 -2.35 -14.46 23.10
N LEU A 482 -2.80 -13.55 23.96
CA LEU A 482 -3.42 -13.90 25.22
C LEU A 482 -4.70 -14.71 24.99
N SER A 483 -5.52 -14.31 24.02
CA SER A 483 -6.78 -14.98 23.70
C SER A 483 -6.56 -16.43 23.29
N ARG A 484 -5.64 -16.70 22.35
CA ARG A 484 -5.26 -18.06 21.91
C ARG A 484 -4.73 -18.92 23.05
N ARG A 485 -3.79 -18.39 23.85
CA ARG A 485 -3.23 -19.10 25.01
C ARG A 485 -4.28 -19.43 26.07
N MET A 486 -5.21 -18.52 26.32
CA MET A 486 -6.30 -18.74 27.28
C MET A 486 -7.33 -19.76 26.77
N GLU A 487 -7.54 -19.88 25.46
CA GLU A 487 -8.32 -20.96 24.87
C GLU A 487 -7.62 -22.31 24.97
N GLU A 488 -6.32 -22.38 24.67
CA GLU A 488 -5.51 -23.59 24.82
C GLU A 488 -5.53 -24.09 26.28
N TYR A 489 -5.40 -23.17 27.25
CA TYR A 489 -5.50 -23.49 28.67
C TYR A 489 -6.87 -24.08 29.04
N LYS A 490 -7.96 -23.58 28.44
CA LYS A 490 -9.31 -24.13 28.65
C LYS A 490 -9.51 -25.51 28.00
N LYS A 491 -8.79 -25.83 26.92
CA LYS A 491 -8.95 -27.07 26.13
C LYS A 491 -8.14 -28.26 26.66
N GLY A 492 -7.15 -28.09 27.54
CA GLY A 492 -6.54 -29.26 28.22
C GLY A 492 -5.35 -28.98 29.14
N GLY A 493 -5.45 -29.41 30.40
CA GLY A 493 -4.30 -29.77 31.25
C GLY A 493 -4.19 -29.02 32.58
N SER A 494 -4.62 -29.68 33.66
CA SER A 494 -4.37 -29.35 35.06
C SER A 494 -2.87 -29.39 35.43
N GLY A 495 -2.10 -28.41 34.96
CA GLY A 495 -0.72 -28.20 35.38
C GLY A 495 -0.58 -26.80 35.96
N LYS A 496 -0.36 -26.70 37.27
CA LYS A 496 0.10 -25.47 37.94
C LYS A 496 1.34 -24.93 37.21
N LYS A 497 1.15 -24.02 36.27
CA LYS A 497 2.19 -23.10 35.81
C LYS A 497 1.66 -21.70 36.12
N LYS A 498 2.45 -20.98 36.92
CA LYS A 498 2.22 -19.62 37.42
C LYS A 498 1.46 -18.75 36.41
N GLU A 499 0.53 -17.91 36.91
CA GLU A 499 0.05 -16.76 36.13
C GLU A 499 1.24 -16.10 35.42
N PRO A 500 1.20 -15.90 34.09
CA PRO A 500 2.32 -15.29 33.39
C PRO A 500 2.41 -13.81 33.76
N ALA A 501 3.58 -13.40 34.23
CA ALA A 501 3.91 -12.02 34.58
C ALA A 501 3.95 -11.12 33.33
N ASN A 502 2.79 -10.57 32.96
CA ASN A 502 2.62 -9.36 32.14
C ASN A 502 3.09 -9.43 30.66
N LEU A 503 2.19 -9.90 29.79
CA LEU A 503 1.87 -9.40 28.43
C LEU A 503 2.98 -8.77 27.55
N SER A 504 3.32 -9.43 26.45
CA SER A 504 4.19 -8.93 25.36
C SER A 504 3.59 -7.68 24.68
N LEU A 505 2.39 -7.80 24.09
CA LEU A 505 1.79 -6.75 23.27
C LEU A 505 1.43 -5.51 24.09
N LYS A 506 0.79 -5.70 25.26
CA LYS A 506 0.50 -4.60 26.20
C LYS A 506 1.76 -3.84 26.60
N ARG A 507 2.86 -4.54 26.94
CA ARG A 507 4.13 -3.91 27.32
C ARG A 507 4.79 -3.21 26.13
N GLN A 508 4.75 -3.81 24.95
CA GLN A 508 5.31 -3.25 23.72
C GLN A 508 4.62 -1.93 23.36
N ILE A 509 3.29 -1.91 23.36
CA ILE A 509 2.51 -0.70 23.06
C ILE A 509 2.73 0.36 24.15
N LYS A 510 2.73 -0.02 25.43
CA LYS A 510 3.02 0.92 26.53
C LYS A 510 4.43 1.52 26.41
N ARG A 511 5.43 0.71 26.08
CA ARG A 511 6.81 1.16 25.85
C ARG A 511 6.89 2.10 24.65
N SER A 512 6.25 1.75 23.54
CA SER A 512 6.18 2.60 22.34
C SER A 512 5.52 3.96 22.63
N MET A 513 4.44 4.00 23.42
CA MET A 513 3.84 5.26 23.87
C MET A 513 4.84 6.10 24.70
N MET A 514 5.57 5.47 25.63
CA MET A 514 6.56 6.16 26.46
C MET A 514 7.76 6.69 25.67
N GLU A 515 8.26 5.92 24.70
CA GLU A 515 9.36 6.31 23.80
C GLU A 515 8.99 7.55 22.96
N ASN A 516 7.70 7.69 22.60
CA ASN A 516 7.17 8.87 21.90
C ASN A 516 6.71 9.99 22.85
N GLY A 517 7.05 9.92 24.14
CA GLY A 517 6.80 10.97 25.12
C GLY A 517 5.37 11.04 25.69
N PHE A 518 4.53 10.04 25.43
CA PHE A 518 3.18 9.94 26.00
C PHE A 518 3.19 9.22 27.36
N LYS A 519 2.30 9.66 28.27
CA LYS A 519 2.01 8.93 29.52
C LYS A 519 0.62 8.32 29.47
N SER A 520 0.51 7.05 29.88
CA SER A 520 -0.74 6.30 29.88
C SER A 520 -1.04 5.63 31.22
N THR A 521 -2.32 5.39 31.46
CA THR A 521 -2.84 4.75 32.68
C THR A 521 -3.62 3.47 32.35
N ASP A 522 -3.42 2.43 33.15
CA ASP A 522 -3.94 1.06 32.91
C ASP A 522 -5.43 0.87 33.32
N MET A 523 -6.13 1.95 33.70
CA MET A 523 -7.56 1.97 34.09
C MET A 523 -7.94 0.85 35.09
N LEU A 524 -7.09 0.60 36.09
CA LEU A 524 -7.29 -0.50 37.04
C LEU A 524 -8.65 -0.37 37.76
N LEU A 525 -9.47 -1.43 37.71
CA LEU A 525 -10.84 -1.49 38.27
C LEU A 525 -11.87 -0.53 37.64
N GLN A 526 -11.47 0.26 36.64
CA GLN A 526 -12.32 1.24 35.93
C GLN A 526 -12.65 0.78 34.50
N GLN A 527 -12.66 -0.53 34.25
CA GLN A 527 -12.84 -1.09 32.90
C GLN A 527 -14.21 -0.77 32.30
N PHE A 528 -15.24 -0.63 33.14
CA PHE A 528 -16.58 -0.26 32.66
C PHE A 528 -16.66 1.21 32.23
N GLU A 529 -16.07 2.12 33.01
CA GLU A 529 -15.89 3.52 32.63
C GLU A 529 -15.05 3.64 31.36
N ALA A 530 -13.94 2.89 31.28
CA ALA A 530 -13.08 2.85 30.10
C ALA A 530 -13.82 2.33 28.86
N TYR A 531 -14.68 1.33 29.02
CA TYR A 531 -15.56 0.83 27.96
C TYR A 531 -16.54 1.89 27.47
N ALA A 532 -17.27 2.53 28.39
CA ALA A 532 -18.25 3.56 28.06
C ALA A 532 -17.58 4.75 27.34
N SER A 533 -16.43 5.21 27.86
CA SER A 533 -15.69 6.32 27.26
C SER A 533 -14.94 5.97 25.99
N SER A 534 -14.48 4.74 25.79
CA SER A 534 -13.79 4.33 24.54
C SER A 534 -14.75 3.85 23.45
N SER A 535 -16.04 3.78 23.72
CA SER A 535 -17.06 3.44 22.72
C SER A 535 -17.39 4.65 21.83
N ILE A 536 -17.94 4.37 20.64
CA ILE A 536 -18.43 5.38 19.70
C ILE A 536 -19.71 5.99 20.29
N THR A 537 -19.57 7.11 21.02
CA THR A 537 -20.65 7.85 21.68
C THR A 537 -20.14 9.20 22.16
N ALA A 538 -21.02 10.19 22.30
CA ALA A 538 -20.70 11.48 22.91
C ALA A 538 -20.45 11.39 24.43
N ARG A 539 -20.89 10.30 25.09
CA ARG A 539 -20.72 10.15 26.55
C ARG A 539 -19.26 9.88 26.90
N ASP A 540 -18.76 10.56 27.93
CA ASP A 540 -17.42 10.36 28.46
C ASP A 540 -17.40 10.43 30.00
N CYS A 541 -17.13 9.30 30.65
CA CYS A 541 -16.98 9.19 32.10
C CYS A 541 -15.77 9.95 32.65
N PHE A 542 -14.82 10.34 31.80
CA PHE A 542 -13.58 11.02 32.17
C PHE A 542 -13.52 12.48 31.68
N GLU A 543 -14.67 13.10 31.38
CA GLU A 543 -14.76 14.48 30.90
C GLU A 543 -14.08 15.49 31.85
N THR A 544 -14.17 15.27 33.17
CA THR A 544 -13.50 16.14 34.17
C THR A 544 -11.98 16.07 34.12
N GLN A 545 -11.43 15.01 33.55
CA GLN A 545 -10.00 14.74 33.45
C GLN A 545 -9.46 14.93 32.02
N SER A 546 -10.24 15.53 31.12
CA SER A 546 -9.80 15.82 29.75
C SER A 546 -8.72 16.89 29.69
N ARG A 547 -7.94 16.86 28.60
CA ARG A 547 -6.89 17.85 28.32
C ARG A 547 -7.44 18.95 27.42
N GLY A 548 -7.29 20.22 27.80
CA GLY A 548 -7.58 21.34 26.91
C GLY A 548 -6.48 21.48 25.86
N ILE A 549 -6.80 21.32 24.58
CA ILE A 549 -5.88 21.44 23.46
C ILE A 549 -6.51 22.36 22.41
N HIS A 550 -5.76 23.30 21.86
CA HIS A 550 -6.26 24.20 20.83
C HIS A 550 -6.40 23.50 19.47
N SER A 551 -7.29 24.02 18.63
CA SER A 551 -7.67 23.44 17.34
C SER A 551 -6.47 23.14 16.43
N GLY A 552 -5.47 24.02 16.34
CA GLY A 552 -4.25 23.81 15.57
C GLY A 552 -3.42 22.59 16.03
N SER A 553 -3.23 22.41 17.33
CA SER A 553 -2.51 21.24 17.88
C SER A 553 -3.31 19.94 17.77
N VAL A 554 -4.64 20.01 17.90
CA VAL A 554 -5.53 18.87 17.61
C VAL A 554 -5.44 18.48 16.14
N ALA A 555 -5.46 19.46 15.23
CA ALA A 555 -5.31 19.23 13.80
C ALA A 555 -3.95 18.61 13.47
N ALA A 556 -2.89 19.08 14.13
CA ALA A 556 -1.54 18.56 13.93
C ALA A 556 -1.36 17.10 14.36
N ALA A 557 -2.34 16.50 15.04
CA ALA A 557 -2.36 15.06 15.28
C ALA A 557 -2.31 14.30 13.96
N PHE A 558 -3.06 14.77 12.95
CA PHE A 558 -3.07 14.31 11.55
C PHE A 558 -2.70 12.82 11.39
N PRO A 559 -3.57 11.89 11.86
CA PRO A 559 -3.17 10.49 12.06
C PRO A 559 -3.12 9.66 10.78
N PHE A 560 -3.71 10.15 9.69
CA PHE A 560 -3.92 9.45 8.42
C PHE A 560 -2.69 9.41 7.52
N VAL A 561 -1.51 9.32 8.13
CA VAL A 561 -0.25 9.14 7.42
C VAL A 561 0.03 7.64 7.40
N TYR A 562 -0.24 6.93 6.32
CA TYR A 562 0.10 5.50 6.23
C TYR A 562 0.31 5.12 4.77
N PRO A 563 1.54 5.26 4.24
CA PRO A 563 1.76 5.02 2.83
C PRO A 563 1.66 3.53 2.51
N THR A 564 0.82 3.23 1.52
CA THR A 564 0.65 1.92 0.91
C THR A 564 0.48 2.10 -0.59
N VAL A 565 1.26 1.38 -1.38
CA VAL A 565 1.13 1.34 -2.83
C VAL A 565 0.34 0.09 -3.21
N MET A 566 -0.93 0.30 -3.52
CA MET A 566 -1.94 -0.74 -3.75
C MET A 566 -2.77 -0.36 -4.99
N ASP A 567 -2.16 -0.36 -6.16
CA ASP A 567 -2.85 0.03 -7.40
C ASP A 567 -3.79 -1.08 -7.89
N GLN A 568 -5.05 -0.71 -8.15
CA GLN A 568 -6.01 -1.58 -8.85
C GLN A 568 -5.49 -1.98 -10.24
N GLY A 569 -5.72 -3.23 -10.61
CA GLY A 569 -5.26 -3.90 -11.82
C GLY A 569 -3.76 -4.22 -11.84
N GLY A 570 -3.02 -3.85 -10.81
CA GLY A 570 -1.58 -4.09 -10.70
C GLY A 570 -1.26 -5.48 -10.15
N PHE A 571 -0.09 -6.01 -10.49
CA PHE A 571 0.42 -7.23 -9.87
C PHE A 571 1.28 -6.90 -8.64
N ASN A 572 1.43 -7.90 -7.78
CA ASN A 572 2.28 -7.81 -6.60
C ASN A 572 3.76 -7.89 -7.00
N ILE A 573 4.54 -6.85 -6.70
CA ILE A 573 5.99 -6.83 -6.99
C ILE A 573 6.84 -7.24 -5.78
N GLY A 574 6.25 -7.30 -4.59
CA GLY A 574 7.01 -7.42 -3.36
C GLY A 574 6.29 -6.87 -2.14
N ARG A 575 7.06 -6.46 -1.14
CA ARG A 575 6.51 -6.01 0.15
C ARG A 575 7.21 -4.78 0.71
N SER A 576 6.46 -3.93 1.40
CA SER A 576 6.97 -2.84 2.22
C SER A 576 6.75 -3.20 3.69
N GLY A 577 7.75 -3.81 4.32
CA GLY A 577 7.61 -4.48 5.61
C GLY A 577 6.78 -5.76 5.47
N TYR A 578 5.66 -5.85 6.19
CA TYR A 578 4.73 -6.99 6.12
C TYR A 578 3.61 -6.79 5.08
N ARG A 579 3.63 -5.68 4.34
CA ARG A 579 2.52 -5.28 3.46
C ARG A 579 2.87 -5.54 2.01
N PRO A 580 2.01 -6.18 1.21
CA PRO A 580 2.23 -6.39 -0.21
C PRO A 580 2.17 -5.05 -0.94
N VAL A 581 2.83 -4.99 -2.09
CA VAL A 581 2.89 -3.80 -2.93
C VAL A 581 2.38 -4.16 -4.31
N PHE A 582 1.17 -3.68 -4.63
CA PHE A 582 0.56 -3.87 -5.94
C PHE A 582 0.80 -2.63 -6.79
N MET A 583 1.39 -2.81 -7.96
CA MET A 583 1.70 -1.70 -8.87
C MET A 583 1.13 -1.95 -10.26
N ASN A 584 0.38 -0.95 -10.76
CA ASN A 584 -0.11 -0.93 -12.12
C ASN A 584 0.68 0.12 -12.91
N PHE A 585 1.67 -0.34 -13.65
CA PHE A 585 2.56 0.55 -14.41
C PHE A 585 1.88 1.25 -15.59
N PHE A 586 0.68 0.81 -15.98
CA PHE A 586 -0.11 1.40 -17.08
C PHE A 586 -1.26 2.27 -16.57
N LYS A 587 -1.38 2.47 -15.24
CA LYS A 587 -2.33 3.42 -14.65
C LYS A 587 -2.07 4.85 -15.17
N ARG A 588 -3.16 5.57 -15.39
CA ARG A 588 -3.17 6.98 -15.83
C ARG A 588 -4.01 7.79 -14.86
N ASP A 589 -3.41 8.78 -14.22
CA ASP A 589 -4.10 9.70 -13.32
C ASP A 589 -3.44 11.10 -13.39
N LYS A 590 -3.84 12.03 -12.50
CA LYS A 590 -3.30 13.40 -12.48
C LYS A 590 -1.77 13.44 -12.29
N GLU A 591 -1.20 12.44 -11.62
CA GLU A 591 0.22 12.38 -11.27
C GLU A 591 1.02 11.45 -12.19
N ARG A 592 0.37 10.43 -12.76
CA ARG A 592 0.99 9.39 -13.59
C ARG A 592 0.61 9.56 -15.05
N VAL A 593 1.49 10.22 -15.78
CA VAL A 593 1.25 10.59 -17.18
C VAL A 593 1.80 9.57 -18.17
N ASN A 594 2.85 8.81 -17.82
CA ASN A 594 3.44 7.82 -18.71
C ASN A 594 3.80 6.52 -17.95
N SER A 595 4.29 5.52 -18.69
CA SER A 595 4.68 4.21 -18.15
C SER A 595 6.18 3.98 -18.09
N ASN A 596 7.00 4.93 -18.54
CA ASN A 596 8.44 4.73 -18.66
C ASN A 596 9.07 4.51 -17.28
N MET A 597 10.09 3.68 -17.25
CA MET A 597 10.76 3.25 -16.04
C MET A 597 12.28 3.38 -16.16
N VAL A 598 12.92 3.82 -15.08
CA VAL A 598 14.37 3.73 -14.91
C VAL A 598 14.70 2.83 -13.72
N VAL A 599 15.67 1.94 -13.89
CA VAL A 599 16.18 1.02 -12.87
C VAL A 599 17.67 1.31 -12.66
N ILE A 600 18.03 1.73 -11.45
CA ILE A 600 19.37 2.20 -11.12
C ILE A 600 19.89 1.45 -9.90
N GLY A 601 21.19 1.09 -9.90
CA GLY A 601 21.82 0.48 -8.73
C GLY A 601 23.15 -0.18 -9.01
N LYS A 602 23.98 -0.34 -7.97
CA LYS A 602 25.29 -0.99 -8.11
C LYS A 602 25.19 -2.47 -8.52
N SER A 603 26.29 -3.05 -9.02
CA SER A 603 26.34 -4.49 -9.30
C SER A 603 26.00 -5.33 -8.06
N GLY A 604 25.26 -6.43 -8.25
CA GLY A 604 24.83 -7.32 -7.17
C GLY A 604 23.73 -6.78 -6.23
N SER A 605 23.19 -5.58 -6.47
CA SER A 605 22.16 -4.97 -5.62
C SER A 605 20.77 -5.63 -5.72
N GLY A 606 20.53 -6.44 -6.76
CA GLY A 606 19.25 -7.09 -7.03
C GLY A 606 18.51 -6.57 -8.28
N LYS A 607 19.12 -5.70 -9.09
CA LYS A 607 18.52 -5.18 -10.34
C LYS A 607 18.00 -6.27 -11.28
N SER A 608 18.87 -7.18 -11.75
CA SER A 608 18.46 -8.22 -12.71
C SER A 608 17.35 -9.12 -12.15
N TYR A 609 17.38 -9.45 -10.85
CA TYR A 609 16.30 -10.21 -10.20
C TYR A 609 14.97 -9.44 -10.28
N ALA A 610 14.98 -8.16 -9.94
CA ALA A 610 13.77 -7.34 -9.99
C ALA A 610 13.26 -7.09 -11.41
N THR A 611 14.16 -6.83 -12.36
CA THR A 611 13.80 -6.68 -13.77
C THR A 611 13.20 -7.97 -14.32
N LYS A 612 13.84 -9.13 -14.12
CA LYS A 612 13.31 -10.42 -14.59
C LYS A 612 11.96 -10.74 -13.96
N THR A 613 11.78 -10.44 -12.68
CA THR A 613 10.49 -10.54 -11.99
C THR A 613 9.44 -9.65 -12.66
N LEU A 614 9.77 -8.37 -12.88
CA LEU A 614 8.88 -7.41 -13.52
C LEU A 614 8.49 -7.85 -14.95
N LEU A 615 9.46 -8.28 -15.76
CA LEU A 615 9.23 -8.67 -17.15
C LEU A 615 8.44 -9.96 -17.27
N SER A 616 8.70 -10.96 -16.42
CA SER A 616 7.88 -12.18 -16.36
C SER A 616 6.44 -11.83 -16.05
N ASN A 617 6.25 -10.91 -15.11
CA ASN A 617 4.92 -10.46 -14.74
C ASN A 617 4.23 -9.66 -15.85
N LEU A 618 4.94 -8.78 -16.55
CA LEU A 618 4.39 -8.04 -17.68
C LEU A 618 4.08 -8.93 -18.89
N ALA A 619 4.88 -9.96 -19.14
CA ALA A 619 4.65 -10.95 -20.18
C ALA A 619 3.33 -11.70 -19.95
N ALA A 620 3.01 -12.02 -18.69
CA ALA A 620 1.74 -12.64 -18.30
C ALA A 620 0.51 -11.73 -18.52
N GLU A 621 0.69 -10.43 -18.75
CA GLU A 621 -0.39 -9.48 -19.07
C GLU A 621 -0.55 -9.23 -20.58
N ASP A 622 -0.26 -10.24 -21.40
CA ASP A 622 -0.31 -10.15 -22.86
C ASP A 622 0.52 -9.00 -23.47
N SER A 623 1.71 -8.75 -22.91
CA SER A 623 2.60 -7.70 -23.41
C SER A 623 3.56 -8.23 -24.49
N LYS A 624 3.85 -7.42 -25.53
CA LYS A 624 5.00 -7.63 -26.43
C LYS A 624 6.25 -7.02 -25.79
N ILE A 625 7.27 -7.82 -25.52
CA ILE A 625 8.49 -7.40 -24.84
C ILE A 625 9.69 -7.56 -25.77
N PHE A 626 10.44 -6.48 -25.93
CA PHE A 626 11.73 -6.46 -26.62
C PHE A 626 12.82 -6.11 -25.62
N ILE A 627 13.87 -6.92 -25.54
CA ILE A 627 15.01 -6.70 -24.64
C ILE A 627 16.27 -6.51 -25.47
N LEU A 628 16.99 -5.41 -25.24
CA LEU A 628 18.33 -5.18 -25.75
C LEU A 628 19.32 -5.59 -24.68
N ASP A 629 20.01 -6.71 -24.90
CA ASP A 629 20.84 -7.38 -23.90
C ASP A 629 22.31 -7.44 -24.35
N PRO A 630 23.20 -6.59 -23.80
CA PRO A 630 24.63 -6.62 -24.11
C PRO A 630 25.40 -7.77 -23.43
N GLU A 631 24.85 -8.39 -22.38
CA GLU A 631 25.57 -9.38 -21.55
C GLU A 631 24.99 -10.81 -21.65
N ASN A 632 23.89 -11.00 -22.37
CA ASN A 632 23.15 -12.27 -22.52
C ASN A 632 22.60 -12.81 -21.18
N GLU A 633 22.12 -11.93 -20.30
CA GLU A 633 21.52 -12.30 -19.02
C GLU A 633 20.07 -12.83 -19.14
N TYR A 634 19.35 -12.55 -20.23
CA TYR A 634 17.92 -12.89 -20.36
C TYR A 634 17.64 -14.18 -21.16
N GLN A 635 18.68 -14.89 -21.61
CA GLN A 635 18.53 -16.12 -22.39
C GLN A 635 17.60 -17.15 -21.72
N ALA A 636 17.89 -17.54 -20.47
CA ALA A 636 17.08 -18.52 -19.76
C ALA A 636 15.61 -18.09 -19.61
N LEU A 637 15.38 -16.78 -19.39
CA LEU A 637 14.03 -16.25 -19.26
C LEU A 637 13.27 -16.32 -20.59
N ALA A 638 13.93 -15.98 -21.71
CA ALA A 638 13.33 -16.06 -23.03
C ALA A 638 12.95 -17.51 -23.38
N GLU A 639 13.86 -18.46 -23.18
CA GLU A 639 13.62 -19.88 -23.45
C GLU A 639 12.44 -20.43 -22.62
N ASN A 640 12.39 -20.10 -21.33
CA ASN A 640 11.33 -20.55 -20.43
C ASN A 640 9.96 -19.91 -20.71
N LEU A 641 9.94 -18.69 -21.25
CA LEU A 641 8.72 -18.01 -21.71
C LEU A 641 8.36 -18.32 -23.17
N LYS A 642 9.05 -19.27 -23.82
CA LYS A 642 8.86 -19.63 -25.24
C LYS A 642 9.05 -18.42 -26.18
N GLY A 643 9.91 -17.51 -25.78
CA GLY A 643 10.35 -16.38 -26.56
C GLY A 643 11.46 -16.73 -27.55
N LYS A 644 11.88 -15.71 -28.29
CA LYS A 644 12.90 -15.82 -29.33
C LYS A 644 14.15 -15.03 -28.95
N ILE A 645 15.30 -15.66 -29.10
CA ILE A 645 16.61 -15.01 -28.94
C ILE A 645 17.18 -14.76 -30.32
N ILE A 646 17.64 -13.53 -30.55
CA ILE A 646 18.22 -13.09 -31.81
C ILE A 646 19.64 -12.62 -31.52
N ASP A 647 20.61 -13.40 -31.97
CA ASP A 647 22.02 -13.01 -31.91
C ASP A 647 22.32 -12.01 -33.04
N VAL A 648 22.44 -10.75 -32.68
CA VAL A 648 22.61 -9.64 -33.61
C VAL A 648 23.99 -9.66 -34.29
N GLY A 649 24.98 -10.36 -33.70
CA GLY A 649 26.32 -10.51 -34.27
C GLY A 649 26.53 -11.80 -35.05
N SER A 650 25.57 -12.73 -35.04
CA SER A 650 25.66 -14.02 -35.76
C SER A 650 24.72 -14.06 -36.96
N ALA A 651 25.27 -14.36 -38.13
CA ALA A 651 24.56 -14.43 -39.41
C ALA A 651 23.57 -15.61 -39.56
N THR A 652 23.46 -16.46 -38.54
CA THR A 652 22.74 -17.74 -38.61
C THR A 652 21.27 -17.63 -38.22
N GLN A 653 20.90 -16.69 -37.33
CA GLN A 653 19.52 -16.44 -36.93
C GLN A 653 19.30 -14.94 -36.73
N GLY A 654 18.50 -14.31 -37.59
CA GLY A 654 18.17 -12.88 -37.46
C GLY A 654 18.99 -11.91 -38.32
N ARG A 655 19.38 -12.33 -39.52
CA ARG A 655 19.90 -11.42 -40.55
C ARG A 655 18.90 -10.30 -40.80
N LEU A 656 19.38 -9.06 -40.76
CA LEU A 656 18.64 -7.86 -41.12
C LEU A 656 19.14 -7.36 -42.48
N ASN A 657 18.22 -7.16 -43.43
CA ASN A 657 18.53 -6.57 -44.73
C ASN A 657 18.34 -5.04 -44.65
N PRO A 658 19.40 -4.21 -44.79
CA PRO A 658 19.29 -2.75 -44.80
C PRO A 658 18.40 -2.20 -45.92
N PHE A 659 18.31 -2.92 -47.04
CA PHE A 659 17.52 -2.52 -48.21
C PHE A 659 16.05 -2.94 -48.10
N GLN A 660 15.66 -3.66 -47.05
CA GLN A 660 14.24 -3.93 -46.83
C GLN A 660 13.55 -2.63 -46.41
N ILE A 661 12.59 -2.18 -47.21
CA ILE A 661 11.81 -0.99 -46.87
C ILE A 661 10.89 -1.32 -45.71
N ILE A 662 11.05 -0.56 -44.64
CA ILE A 662 10.26 -0.69 -43.44
C ILE A 662 9.09 0.30 -43.55
N THR A 663 7.89 -0.21 -43.83
CA THR A 663 6.66 0.58 -44.01
C THR A 663 6.30 1.33 -42.73
N GLY A 664 6.28 2.66 -42.76
CA GLY A 664 5.61 3.44 -41.73
C GLY A 664 4.16 3.69 -42.17
N ILE A 665 3.19 3.34 -41.34
CA ILE A 665 1.80 3.72 -41.59
C ILE A 665 1.64 5.17 -41.08
N SER A 666 1.27 6.09 -41.97
CA SER A 666 0.96 7.47 -41.61
C SER A 666 -0.46 7.59 -41.04
N ASP A 667 -0.65 8.55 -40.14
CA ASP A 667 -1.92 8.83 -39.43
C ASP A 667 -3.03 9.45 -40.32
N ASP A 668 -2.75 9.70 -41.61
CA ASP A 668 -3.68 10.35 -42.54
C ASP A 668 -4.46 9.30 -43.34
N GLU A 669 -5.78 9.48 -43.47
CA GLU A 669 -6.76 8.60 -44.16
C GLU A 669 -6.54 8.44 -45.69
N ASP A 670 -5.39 8.89 -46.22
CA ASP A 670 -5.00 8.78 -47.63
C ASP A 670 -3.85 7.76 -47.81
N ASP A 671 -4.22 6.53 -48.17
CA ASP A 671 -3.30 5.38 -48.38
C ASP A 671 -2.19 5.65 -49.41
N GLU A 672 -2.39 6.55 -50.39
CA GLU A 672 -1.39 6.85 -51.43
C GLU A 672 -0.26 7.79 -50.98
N ALA A 673 -0.51 8.69 -50.01
CA ALA A 673 0.51 9.61 -49.49
C ALA A 673 1.48 8.94 -48.50
N ALA A 674 1.00 7.89 -47.82
CA ALA A 674 1.75 7.09 -46.85
C ALA A 674 2.93 6.33 -47.49
N VAL A 675 2.68 5.73 -48.66
CA VAL A 675 3.63 4.87 -49.38
C VAL A 675 4.82 5.67 -49.92
N LYS A 676 4.56 6.83 -50.56
CA LYS A 676 5.61 7.76 -51.02
C LYS A 676 6.48 8.26 -49.88
N THR A 677 5.86 8.56 -48.74
CA THR A 677 6.57 9.06 -47.56
C THR A 677 7.49 7.97 -46.97
N SER A 678 7.04 6.71 -46.96
CA SER A 678 7.82 5.57 -46.48
C SER A 678 9.07 5.28 -47.32
N PHE A 679 8.96 5.29 -48.65
CA PHE A 679 10.11 5.08 -49.53
C PHE A 679 11.17 6.18 -49.39
N ASN A 680 10.77 7.45 -49.39
CA ASN A 680 11.69 8.57 -49.24
C ASN A 680 12.38 8.58 -47.86
N THR A 681 11.64 8.26 -46.80
CA THR A 681 12.21 8.14 -45.44
C THR A 681 13.21 6.99 -45.36
N HIS A 682 12.97 5.89 -46.08
CA HIS A 682 13.90 4.77 -46.17
C HIS A 682 15.19 5.12 -46.92
N LEU A 683 15.12 5.91 -47.99
CA LEU A 683 16.31 6.39 -48.69
C LEU A 683 17.17 7.30 -47.80
N GLN A 684 16.55 8.18 -47.01
CA GLN A 684 17.26 9.00 -46.01
C GLN A 684 17.95 8.14 -44.95
N PHE A 685 17.28 7.08 -44.50
CA PHE A 685 17.85 6.10 -43.58
C PHE A 685 19.05 5.37 -44.19
N LEU A 686 18.96 4.95 -45.46
CA LEU A 686 20.06 4.30 -46.17
C LEU A 686 21.26 5.24 -46.29
N GLU A 687 21.04 6.53 -46.57
CA GLU A 687 22.11 7.52 -46.60
C GLU A 687 22.85 7.60 -45.25
N GLU A 688 22.11 7.66 -44.13
CA GLU A 688 22.67 7.65 -42.78
C GLU A 688 23.44 6.35 -42.48
N PHE A 689 22.86 5.21 -42.86
CA PHE A 689 23.48 3.90 -42.73
C PHE A 689 24.81 3.82 -43.53
N PHE A 690 24.83 4.27 -44.79
CA PHE A 690 26.04 4.28 -45.61
C PHE A 690 27.10 5.24 -45.07
N ARG A 691 26.70 6.41 -44.54
CA ARG A 691 27.60 7.35 -43.90
C ARG A 691 28.27 6.74 -42.66
N GLN A 692 27.57 5.88 -41.93
CA GLN A 692 28.11 5.15 -40.79
C GLN A 692 29.11 4.07 -41.20
N ILE A 693 28.80 3.25 -42.22
CA ILE A 693 29.67 2.12 -42.62
C ILE A 693 30.88 2.57 -43.47
N LEU A 694 30.81 3.76 -44.08
CA LEU A 694 31.84 4.34 -44.95
C LEU A 694 32.45 5.62 -44.34
N PRO A 695 33.21 5.52 -43.23
CA PRO A 695 33.80 6.69 -42.61
C PRO A 695 34.79 7.37 -43.56
N GLY A 696 34.58 8.66 -43.81
CA GLY A 696 35.44 9.48 -44.67
C GLY A 696 35.19 9.32 -46.18
N ILE A 697 34.02 8.80 -46.59
CA ILE A 697 33.59 8.87 -47.99
C ILE A 697 33.42 10.33 -48.45
N GLU A 698 33.86 10.63 -49.67
CA GLU A 698 33.62 11.94 -50.28
C GLU A 698 32.14 12.13 -50.63
N ASN A 699 31.63 13.36 -50.49
CA ASN A 699 30.22 13.68 -50.77
C ASN A 699 29.81 13.31 -52.20
N ASP A 700 30.69 13.55 -53.18
CA ASP A 700 30.44 13.18 -54.58
C ASP A 700 30.26 11.67 -54.73
N ALA A 701 31.11 10.86 -54.08
CA ALA A 701 31.00 9.40 -54.13
C ALA A 701 29.74 8.89 -53.41
N LEU A 702 29.32 9.53 -52.31
CA LEU A 702 28.06 9.23 -51.63
C LEU A 702 26.85 9.55 -52.53
N GLU A 703 26.89 10.67 -53.27
CA GLU A 703 25.82 11.04 -54.19
C GLU A 703 25.72 10.06 -55.38
N TYR A 704 26.85 9.60 -55.91
CA TYR A 704 26.85 8.51 -56.91
C TYR A 704 26.22 7.23 -56.33
N LEU A 705 26.51 6.90 -55.07
CA LEU A 705 25.95 5.73 -54.40
C LEU A 705 24.42 5.86 -54.23
N ASN A 706 23.92 7.01 -53.77
CA ASN A 706 22.48 7.28 -53.62
C ASN A 706 21.74 7.12 -54.95
N ASN A 707 22.28 7.67 -56.04
CA ASN A 707 21.70 7.53 -57.38
C ASN A 707 21.70 6.07 -57.87
N LEU A 708 22.72 5.28 -57.54
CA LEU A 708 22.76 3.85 -57.88
C LEU A 708 21.79 3.01 -57.05
N ILE A 709 21.55 3.37 -55.80
CA ILE A 709 20.55 2.73 -54.93
C ILE A 709 19.15 2.91 -55.51
N ILE A 710 18.80 4.10 -55.99
CA ILE A 710 17.51 4.36 -56.65
C ILE A 710 17.35 3.44 -57.87
N ARG A 711 18.36 3.40 -58.76
CA ARG A 711 18.36 2.51 -59.94
C ARG A 711 18.33 1.02 -59.61
N MET A 712 18.82 0.64 -58.44
CA MET A 712 18.79 -0.73 -57.96
C MET A 712 17.36 -1.12 -57.54
N TYR A 713 16.64 -0.24 -56.84
CA TYR A 713 15.22 -0.45 -56.53
C TYR A 713 14.34 -0.44 -57.79
N GLU A 714 14.59 0.49 -58.73
CA GLU A 714 13.90 0.52 -60.03
C GLU A 714 14.06 -0.80 -60.79
N ALA A 715 15.24 -1.44 -60.72
CA ALA A 715 15.49 -2.72 -61.38
C ALA A 715 14.76 -3.91 -60.73
N LYS A 716 14.22 -3.74 -59.53
CA LYS A 716 13.38 -4.71 -58.81
C LYS A 716 11.89 -4.30 -58.85
N ASP A 717 11.53 -3.33 -59.69
CA ASP A 717 10.19 -2.77 -59.80
C ASP A 717 9.66 -2.16 -58.49
N ILE A 718 10.55 -1.62 -57.65
CA ILE A 718 10.23 -0.94 -56.40
C ILE A 718 10.43 0.57 -56.56
N ASP A 719 9.35 1.33 -56.42
CA ASP A 719 9.33 2.79 -56.49
C ASP A 719 8.44 3.41 -55.38
N GLY A 720 8.31 4.74 -55.39
CA GLY A 720 7.50 5.45 -54.40
C GLY A 720 5.99 5.20 -54.48
N ASN A 721 5.47 4.51 -55.51
CA ASN A 721 4.05 4.17 -55.67
C ASN A 721 3.79 2.67 -55.43
N THR A 722 4.82 1.88 -55.16
CA THR A 722 4.71 0.42 -55.04
C THR A 722 4.00 0.02 -53.76
N ASP A 723 3.01 -0.87 -53.85
CA ASP A 723 2.31 -1.41 -52.68
C ASP A 723 3.23 -2.35 -51.89
N LEU A 724 3.88 -1.79 -50.88
CA LEU A 724 4.87 -2.46 -50.02
C LEU A 724 4.26 -3.62 -49.21
N SER A 725 2.92 -3.70 -49.08
CA SER A 725 2.26 -4.78 -48.32
C SER A 725 2.32 -6.15 -49.01
N ARG A 726 2.58 -6.16 -50.33
CA ARG A 726 2.61 -7.39 -51.16
C ARG A 726 4.01 -7.98 -51.32
N LEU A 727 5.04 -7.27 -50.86
CA LEU A 727 6.43 -7.68 -51.00
C LEU A 727 6.84 -8.62 -49.86
N THR A 728 7.57 -9.67 -50.21
CA THR A 728 8.21 -10.60 -49.29
C THR A 728 9.67 -10.21 -49.06
N PRO A 729 10.33 -10.68 -47.98
CA PRO A 729 11.73 -10.37 -47.70
C PRO A 729 12.71 -10.67 -48.85
N GLY A 730 12.37 -11.61 -49.75
CA GLY A 730 13.17 -11.96 -50.92
C GLY A 730 13.03 -11.04 -52.13
N ASP A 731 11.98 -10.20 -52.16
CA ASP A 731 11.76 -9.25 -53.26
C ASP A 731 12.67 -8.01 -53.15
N TYR A 732 13.21 -7.76 -51.97
CA TYR A 732 14.08 -6.62 -51.70
C TYR A 732 15.51 -6.83 -52.21
N PRO A 733 16.20 -5.75 -52.64
CA PRO A 733 17.60 -5.84 -53.07
C PRO A 733 18.54 -6.31 -51.95
N ILE A 734 19.70 -6.84 -52.33
CA ILE A 734 20.79 -7.20 -51.41
C ILE A 734 22.12 -6.53 -51.80
N PHE A 735 23.17 -6.72 -51.00
CA PHE A 735 24.47 -6.11 -51.27
C PHE A 735 25.12 -6.61 -52.56
N ASP A 736 24.82 -7.84 -52.99
CA ASP A 736 25.26 -8.35 -54.30
C ASP A 736 24.61 -7.58 -55.45
N ASP A 737 23.31 -7.27 -55.37
CA ASP A 737 22.63 -6.46 -56.38
C ASP A 737 23.27 -5.06 -56.49
N LEU A 738 23.60 -4.45 -55.34
CA LEU A 738 24.28 -3.15 -55.30
C LEU A 738 25.69 -3.25 -55.90
N TYR A 739 26.45 -4.30 -55.57
CA TYR A 739 27.79 -4.52 -56.10
C TYR A 739 27.78 -4.64 -57.63
N ASP A 740 26.85 -5.44 -58.18
CA ASP A 740 26.72 -5.64 -59.62
C ASP A 740 26.32 -4.35 -60.34
N LYS A 741 25.44 -3.54 -59.75
CA LYS A 741 25.07 -2.22 -60.30
C LYS A 741 26.25 -1.25 -60.32
N ILE A 742 27.06 -1.19 -59.24
CA ILE A 742 28.26 -0.35 -59.21
C ILE A 742 29.29 -0.85 -60.24
N LEU A 743 29.46 -2.18 -60.36
CA LEU A 743 30.39 -2.78 -61.33
C LEU A 743 29.97 -2.46 -62.78
N GLY A 744 28.69 -2.58 -63.11
CA GLY A 744 28.16 -2.21 -64.42
C GLY A 744 28.33 -0.71 -64.73
N ALA A 745 28.10 0.15 -63.75
CA ALA A 745 28.34 1.60 -63.88
C ALA A 745 29.83 1.92 -64.08
N TYR A 746 30.72 1.21 -63.38
CA TYR A 746 32.17 1.36 -63.53
C TYR A 746 32.67 0.97 -64.92
N GLN A 747 32.15 -0.13 -65.48
CA GLN A 747 32.51 -0.60 -66.82
C GLN A 747 32.02 0.34 -67.92
N THR A 748 30.85 0.96 -67.73
CA THR A 748 30.22 1.83 -68.73
C THR A 748 30.75 3.27 -68.68
N SER A 749 31.31 3.69 -67.55
CA SER A 749 31.81 5.05 -67.36
C SER A 749 33.10 5.33 -68.14
N LYS A 750 33.12 6.42 -68.92
CA LYS A 750 34.28 6.84 -69.72
C LYS A 750 35.14 7.92 -69.05
N GLY A 751 34.64 8.58 -68.00
CA GLY A 751 35.34 9.69 -67.32
C GLY A 751 36.20 9.22 -66.15
N ASP A 752 37.45 9.70 -66.08
CA ASP A 752 38.42 9.32 -65.04
C ASP A 752 37.96 9.67 -63.62
N TYR A 753 37.29 10.81 -63.45
CA TYR A 753 36.75 11.25 -62.15
C TYR A 753 35.65 10.30 -61.63
N SER A 754 34.62 10.04 -62.45
CA SER A 754 33.53 9.12 -62.10
C SER A 754 34.03 7.69 -61.90
N LYS A 755 35.02 7.24 -62.69
CA LYS A 755 35.68 5.95 -62.49
C LYS A 755 36.44 5.88 -61.17
N GLY A 756 37.09 6.98 -60.75
CA GLY A 756 37.75 7.10 -59.45
C GLY A 756 36.76 6.85 -58.31
N ASN A 757 35.65 7.56 -58.29
CA ASN A 757 34.63 7.45 -57.24
C ASN A 757 33.96 6.07 -57.22
N LEU A 758 33.60 5.51 -58.39
CA LEU A 758 33.02 4.18 -58.49
C LEU A 758 34.00 3.07 -58.07
N ARG A 759 35.31 3.24 -58.32
CA ARG A 759 36.35 2.32 -57.85
C ARG A 759 36.46 2.33 -56.32
N VAL A 760 36.37 3.51 -55.71
CA VAL A 760 36.35 3.64 -54.24
C VAL A 760 35.14 2.90 -53.67
N LEU A 761 33.95 3.12 -54.25
CA LEU A 761 32.72 2.42 -53.85
C LEU A 761 32.84 0.89 -53.99
N LEU A 762 33.36 0.38 -55.11
CA LEU A 762 33.59 -1.06 -55.33
C LEU A 762 34.47 -1.69 -54.24
N ASN A 763 35.54 -1.00 -53.83
CA ASN A 763 36.45 -1.49 -52.79
C ASN A 763 35.80 -1.53 -51.40
N TYR A 764 34.86 -0.63 -51.13
CA TYR A 764 34.16 -0.61 -49.85
C TYR A 764 32.99 -1.60 -49.82
N ILE A 765 32.17 -1.63 -50.87
CA ILE A 765 30.99 -2.50 -50.98
C ILE A 765 31.39 -3.98 -51.11
N SER A 766 32.53 -4.29 -51.74
CA SER A 766 33.03 -5.68 -51.82
C SER A 766 33.27 -6.35 -50.47
N LYS A 767 33.42 -5.57 -49.38
CA LYS A 767 33.52 -6.11 -48.01
C LYS A 767 32.19 -6.72 -47.53
N PHE A 768 31.08 -6.28 -48.09
CA PHE A 768 29.71 -6.66 -47.73
C PHE A 768 29.05 -7.56 -48.79
N ALA A 769 29.54 -7.57 -50.04
CA ALA A 769 29.11 -8.51 -51.07
C ALA A 769 29.67 -9.93 -50.85
N THR A 770 29.13 -10.92 -51.57
CA THR A 770 29.53 -12.34 -51.49
C THR A 770 31.04 -12.52 -51.66
N GLY A 771 31.67 -13.22 -50.71
CA GLY A 771 33.13 -13.37 -50.61
C GLY A 771 33.83 -12.32 -49.74
N GLY A 772 33.10 -11.27 -49.31
CA GLY A 772 33.57 -10.26 -48.36
C GLY A 772 33.50 -10.72 -46.90
N ARG A 773 34.38 -10.16 -46.07
CA ARG A 773 34.50 -10.50 -44.63
C ARG A 773 33.25 -10.22 -43.78
N ASN A 774 32.35 -9.33 -44.24
CA ASN A 774 31.14 -8.93 -43.51
C ASN A 774 29.85 -9.35 -44.23
N ALA A 775 29.94 -10.12 -45.31
CA ALA A 775 28.78 -10.46 -46.14
C ALA A 775 27.69 -11.19 -45.36
N ALA A 776 28.09 -12.04 -44.41
CA ALA A 776 27.16 -12.84 -43.64
C ALA A 776 26.16 -11.99 -42.80
N ILE A 777 26.52 -10.75 -42.43
CA ILE A 777 25.71 -9.90 -41.54
C ILE A 777 24.49 -9.33 -42.25
N TRP A 778 24.65 -8.84 -43.49
CA TRP A 778 23.60 -8.09 -44.22
C TRP A 778 23.28 -8.62 -45.62
N ASN A 779 24.14 -9.44 -46.22
CA ASN A 779 23.95 -9.88 -47.61
C ASN A 779 23.02 -11.08 -47.69
N GLY A 780 21.72 -10.81 -47.81
CA GLY A 780 20.67 -11.79 -48.02
C GLY A 780 19.33 -11.32 -47.49
N GLU A 781 18.33 -12.18 -47.62
CA GLU A 781 16.97 -11.89 -47.16
C GLU A 781 16.92 -11.72 -45.64
N ALA A 782 16.00 -10.87 -45.17
CA ALA A 782 15.76 -10.72 -43.74
C ALA A 782 15.14 -12.00 -43.18
N THR A 783 15.75 -12.56 -42.13
CA THR A 783 15.32 -13.84 -41.51
C THR A 783 14.63 -13.64 -40.16
N ILE A 784 14.37 -12.39 -39.78
CA ILE A 784 13.75 -12.05 -38.50
C ILE A 784 12.21 -12.23 -38.57
N SER A 785 11.69 -13.29 -37.92
CA SER A 785 10.26 -13.42 -37.61
C SER A 785 9.94 -12.86 -36.21
N THR A 786 8.74 -12.29 -36.03
CA THR A 786 8.25 -11.64 -34.78
C THR A 786 6.90 -12.19 -34.31
N ASN A 787 6.66 -13.47 -34.58
CA ASN A 787 5.44 -14.13 -34.14
C ASN A 787 5.40 -14.24 -32.62
N GLU A 788 6.57 -14.38 -32.01
CA GLU A 788 6.74 -14.49 -30.57
C GLU A 788 6.60 -13.12 -29.90
N ASN A 789 6.01 -13.14 -28.70
CA ASN A 789 5.71 -11.91 -27.97
C ASN A 789 6.83 -11.52 -26.99
N PHE A 790 7.85 -12.36 -26.81
CA PHE A 790 9.01 -12.10 -25.97
C PHE A 790 10.30 -12.28 -26.79
N ILE A 791 10.99 -11.18 -27.11
CA ILE A 791 12.14 -11.18 -28.02
C ILE A 791 13.35 -10.56 -27.33
N VAL A 792 14.48 -11.28 -27.34
CA VAL A 792 15.76 -10.82 -26.79
C VAL A 792 16.78 -10.63 -27.90
N PHE A 793 17.26 -9.39 -28.05
CA PHE A 793 18.39 -9.05 -28.92
C PHE A 793 19.69 -9.17 -28.14
N ASN A 794 20.47 -10.20 -28.44
CA ASN A 794 21.77 -10.42 -27.85
C ASN A 794 22.84 -9.63 -28.64
N PHE A 795 23.50 -8.68 -27.96
CA PHE A 795 24.55 -7.82 -28.50
C PHE A 795 25.97 -8.22 -28.05
N GLN A 796 26.11 -9.27 -27.24
CA GLN A 796 27.39 -9.68 -26.65
C GLN A 796 28.45 -9.97 -27.72
N SER A 797 28.08 -10.75 -28.74
CA SER A 797 28.94 -11.12 -29.87
C SER A 797 29.37 -9.89 -30.69
N LEU A 798 28.45 -8.94 -30.89
CA LEU A 798 28.66 -7.72 -31.66
C LEU A 798 29.63 -6.77 -30.95
N LEU A 799 29.44 -6.55 -29.64
CA LEU A 799 30.26 -5.65 -28.83
C LEU A 799 31.66 -6.24 -28.57
N ALA A 800 31.78 -7.57 -28.47
CA ALA A 800 33.07 -8.25 -28.34
C ALA A 800 33.98 -8.08 -29.57
N ASN A 801 33.40 -7.93 -30.78
CA ASN A 801 34.13 -7.93 -32.05
C ASN A 801 34.97 -6.67 -32.34
N LYS A 802 35.05 -5.67 -31.43
CA LYS A 802 35.87 -4.42 -31.49
C LYS A 802 35.74 -3.56 -32.78
N ASN A 803 34.90 -3.94 -33.74
CA ASN A 803 34.62 -3.18 -34.94
C ASN A 803 33.44 -2.22 -34.70
N ASN A 804 33.72 -1.11 -34.00
CA ASN A 804 32.70 -0.14 -33.60
C ASN A 804 31.85 0.38 -34.77
N THR A 805 32.42 0.50 -35.98
CA THR A 805 31.70 0.94 -37.18
C THR A 805 30.56 -0.01 -37.58
N ILE A 806 30.83 -1.32 -37.59
CA ILE A 806 29.83 -2.34 -37.95
C ILE A 806 28.82 -2.47 -36.81
N ALA A 807 29.30 -2.43 -35.57
CA ALA A 807 28.45 -2.51 -34.39
C ALA A 807 27.40 -1.38 -34.37
N ASN A 808 27.83 -0.14 -34.61
CA ASN A 808 26.94 1.02 -34.65
C ASN A 808 25.94 0.97 -35.80
N ALA A 809 26.36 0.49 -36.98
CA ALA A 809 25.47 0.33 -38.13
C ALA A 809 24.42 -0.78 -37.92
N GLN A 810 24.83 -1.90 -37.32
CA GLN A 810 23.92 -2.97 -36.96
C GLN A 810 22.95 -2.55 -35.85
N MET A 811 23.42 -1.78 -34.87
CA MET A 811 22.57 -1.15 -33.86
C MET A 811 21.51 -0.27 -34.51
N LEU A 812 21.91 0.61 -35.43
CA LEU A 812 20.98 1.48 -36.17
C LEU A 812 19.87 0.67 -36.89
N LEU A 813 20.21 -0.45 -37.51
CA LEU A 813 19.23 -1.35 -38.14
C LEU A 813 18.26 -1.97 -37.14
N VAL A 814 18.75 -2.53 -36.03
CA VAL A 814 17.90 -3.14 -35.00
C VAL A 814 16.97 -2.10 -34.40
N LEU A 815 17.47 -0.90 -34.09
CA LEU A 815 16.66 0.19 -33.53
C LEU A 815 15.60 0.68 -34.51
N LYS A 816 15.93 0.83 -35.79
CA LYS A 816 14.98 1.22 -36.84
C LYS A 816 13.90 0.17 -37.03
N TRP A 817 14.28 -1.10 -37.02
CA TRP A 817 13.37 -2.22 -37.09
C TRP A 817 12.43 -2.27 -35.87
N LEU A 818 12.97 -2.01 -34.68
CA LEU A 818 12.20 -2.00 -33.44
C LEU A 818 11.18 -0.84 -33.40
N ASP A 819 11.53 0.35 -33.92
CA ASP A 819 10.60 1.48 -34.07
C ASP A 819 9.38 1.09 -34.92
N ASN A 820 9.59 0.28 -35.97
CA ASN A 820 8.50 -0.21 -36.81
C ASN A 820 7.62 -1.25 -36.13
N GLU A 821 8.19 -2.20 -35.40
CA GLU A 821 7.40 -3.16 -34.63
C GLU A 821 6.54 -2.45 -33.56
N ILE A 822 7.01 -1.31 -33.03
CA ILE A 822 6.20 -0.49 -32.12
C ILE A 822 5.00 0.13 -32.82
N ILE A 823 5.19 0.66 -34.03
CA ILE A 823 4.11 1.25 -34.82
C ILE A 823 3.07 0.17 -35.17
N LYS A 824 3.50 -1.01 -35.65
CA LYS A 824 2.59 -2.13 -35.95
C LYS A 824 1.71 -2.56 -34.78
N ASN A 825 2.24 -2.54 -33.56
CA ASN A 825 1.47 -2.91 -32.36
C ASN A 825 0.28 -1.96 -32.12
N ARG A 826 0.43 -0.67 -32.47
CA ARG A 826 -0.68 0.30 -32.41
C ARG A 826 -1.79 -0.06 -33.39
N ASP A 827 -1.41 -0.36 -34.61
CA ASP A 827 -2.37 -0.66 -35.68
C ASP A 827 -3.11 -1.95 -35.39
N TYR A 828 -2.42 -2.93 -34.80
CA TYR A 828 -3.03 -4.11 -34.22
C TYR A 828 -4.11 -3.77 -33.18
N ASN A 829 -3.79 -2.92 -32.20
CA ASN A 829 -4.75 -2.51 -31.16
C ASN A 829 -5.97 -1.78 -31.76
N LEU A 830 -5.76 -0.95 -32.79
CA LEU A 830 -6.84 -0.27 -33.50
C LEU A 830 -7.72 -1.26 -34.27
N LYS A 831 -7.11 -2.19 -35.00
CA LYS A 831 -7.80 -3.17 -35.87
C LYS A 831 -8.65 -4.16 -35.06
N TYR A 832 -8.08 -4.71 -33.99
CA TYR A 832 -8.72 -5.77 -33.20
C TYR A 832 -9.42 -5.24 -31.93
N LYS A 833 -9.42 -3.92 -31.71
CA LYS A 833 -9.89 -3.28 -30.46
C LYS A 833 -9.24 -3.89 -29.20
N ALA A 834 -8.01 -4.39 -29.37
CA ALA A 834 -7.22 -4.97 -28.31
C ALA A 834 -6.47 -3.88 -27.53
N ASN A 835 -5.93 -4.25 -26.36
CA ASN A 835 -5.15 -3.35 -25.53
C ASN A 835 -3.76 -3.94 -25.23
N ARG A 836 -3.12 -4.47 -26.27
CA ARG A 836 -1.82 -5.12 -26.19
C ARG A 836 -0.73 -4.10 -25.90
N LYS A 837 0.00 -4.33 -24.80
CA LYS A 837 1.06 -3.43 -24.33
C LYS A 837 2.37 -3.75 -25.04
N ILE A 838 3.22 -2.74 -25.24
CA ILE A 838 4.56 -2.92 -25.79
C ILE A 838 5.63 -2.41 -24.82
N ILE A 839 6.64 -3.22 -24.56
CA ILE A 839 7.69 -2.93 -23.59
C ILE A 839 9.03 -3.06 -24.29
N VAL A 840 9.85 -2.02 -24.18
CA VAL A 840 11.21 -1.98 -24.70
C VAL A 840 12.16 -1.83 -23.54
N VAL A 841 12.98 -2.84 -23.30
CA VAL A 841 13.95 -2.91 -22.21
C VAL A 841 15.34 -2.70 -22.80
N ILE A 842 16.08 -1.77 -22.21
CA ILE A 842 17.45 -1.49 -22.60
C ILE A 842 18.30 -1.77 -21.35
N ASP A 843 18.92 -2.95 -21.34
CA ASP A 843 19.80 -3.33 -20.25
C ASP A 843 21.21 -2.78 -20.46
N GLU A 844 21.88 -2.47 -19.35
CA GLU A 844 23.13 -1.73 -19.30
C GLU A 844 23.23 -0.61 -20.32
N ALA A 845 22.26 0.30 -20.27
CA ALA A 845 22.09 1.36 -21.26
C ALA A 845 23.35 2.24 -21.43
N HIS A 846 24.24 2.30 -20.42
CA HIS A 846 25.53 2.98 -20.49
C HIS A 846 26.48 2.38 -21.55
N VAL A 847 26.38 1.08 -21.85
CA VAL A 847 27.19 0.38 -22.87
C VAL A 847 26.85 0.86 -24.28
N PHE A 848 25.63 1.33 -24.50
CA PHE A 848 25.17 1.85 -25.80
C PHE A 848 25.46 3.34 -26.00
N ILE A 849 25.97 4.05 -24.97
CA ILE A 849 26.26 5.49 -25.06
C ILE A 849 27.71 5.68 -25.53
N ASP A 850 27.90 5.87 -26.85
CA ASP A 850 29.17 6.30 -27.43
C ASP A 850 29.17 7.83 -27.64
N PRO A 851 30.11 8.59 -27.05
CA PRO A 851 30.24 10.02 -27.29
C PRO A 851 30.46 10.41 -28.75
N LYS A 852 31.00 9.50 -29.58
CA LYS A 852 31.28 9.74 -31.00
C LYS A 852 30.05 9.53 -31.88
N PHE A 853 29.13 8.66 -31.48
CA PHE A 853 27.96 8.27 -32.26
C PHE A 853 26.74 8.08 -31.33
N PRO A 854 26.00 9.16 -30.99
CA PRO A 854 24.92 9.10 -30.02
C PRO A 854 23.61 8.49 -30.57
N ILE A 855 23.68 7.56 -31.53
CA ILE A 855 22.50 7.00 -32.23
C ILE A 855 21.53 6.32 -31.24
N ALA A 856 22.06 5.44 -30.38
CA ALA A 856 21.24 4.76 -29.39
C ALA A 856 20.66 5.72 -28.35
N LEU A 857 21.41 6.75 -27.97
CA LEU A 857 20.94 7.79 -27.04
C LEU A 857 19.81 8.63 -27.65
N ASP A 858 19.91 8.98 -28.92
CA ASP A 858 18.86 9.69 -29.65
C ASP A 858 17.60 8.85 -29.83
N PHE A 859 17.77 7.57 -30.15
CA PHE A 859 16.66 6.62 -30.17
C PHE A 859 15.97 6.54 -28.81
N MET A 860 16.72 6.35 -27.72
CA MET A 860 16.16 6.30 -26.36
C MET A 860 15.38 7.56 -26.01
N PHE A 861 15.91 8.73 -26.36
CA PHE A 861 15.27 10.02 -26.12
C PHE A 861 13.97 10.19 -26.92
N GLN A 862 13.97 9.81 -28.19
CA GLN A 862 12.77 9.86 -29.02
C GLN A 862 11.72 8.85 -28.56
N LEU A 863 12.14 7.63 -28.23
CA LEU A 863 11.29 6.56 -27.73
C LEU A 863 10.57 6.98 -26.46
N ALA A 864 11.29 7.52 -25.47
CA ALA A 864 10.74 7.96 -24.19
C ALA A 864 9.56 8.93 -24.38
N LYS A 865 9.62 9.81 -25.38
CA LYS A 865 8.58 10.79 -25.68
C LYS A 865 7.40 10.23 -26.47
N ARG A 866 7.63 9.27 -27.38
CA ARG A 866 6.59 8.76 -28.29
C ARG A 866 5.89 7.51 -27.77
N ILE A 867 6.58 6.65 -27.01
CA ILE A 867 6.12 5.30 -26.67
C ILE A 867 4.78 5.27 -25.93
N ARG A 868 4.47 6.34 -25.18
CA ARG A 868 3.15 6.54 -24.54
C ARG A 868 1.99 6.51 -25.53
N LYS A 869 2.15 7.04 -26.75
CA LYS A 869 1.09 7.06 -27.79
C LYS A 869 0.72 5.66 -28.26
N TYR A 870 1.64 4.71 -28.11
CA TYR A 870 1.51 3.32 -28.54
C TYR A 870 1.13 2.37 -27.39
N ASN A 871 0.63 2.93 -26.28
CA ASN A 871 0.39 2.22 -25.02
C ASN A 871 1.61 1.39 -24.57
N GLY A 872 2.80 1.95 -24.73
CA GLY A 872 4.05 1.26 -24.42
C GLY A 872 4.83 1.85 -23.25
N MET A 873 5.87 1.13 -22.88
CA MET A 873 6.77 1.41 -21.78
C MET A 873 8.22 1.22 -22.22
N GLN A 874 9.06 2.21 -21.95
CA GLN A 874 10.51 2.07 -22.04
C GLN A 874 11.06 1.78 -20.65
N ILE A 875 11.91 0.76 -20.51
CA ILE A 875 12.64 0.43 -19.29
C ILE A 875 14.12 0.62 -19.55
N ILE A 876 14.75 1.54 -18.82
CA ILE A 876 16.19 1.78 -18.91
C ILE A 876 16.85 1.26 -17.64
N ILE A 877 17.85 0.41 -17.79
CA ILE A 877 18.58 -0.19 -16.68
C ILE A 877 20.03 0.26 -16.77
N THR A 878 20.59 0.75 -15.66
CA THR A 878 21.99 1.18 -15.63
C THR A 878 22.64 0.97 -14.27
N GLN A 879 23.90 0.53 -14.30
CA GLN A 879 24.78 0.48 -13.13
C GLN A 879 25.52 1.78 -12.88
N ASN A 880 26.01 2.43 -13.94
CA ASN A 880 26.89 3.59 -13.84
C ASN A 880 26.14 4.88 -14.20
N ILE A 881 25.86 5.68 -13.17
CA ILE A 881 25.16 6.96 -13.33
C ILE A 881 26.06 8.02 -13.99
N LYS A 882 27.38 7.92 -13.82
CA LYS A 882 28.34 8.93 -14.30
C LYS A 882 28.36 9.06 -15.82
N ASP A 883 28.19 7.94 -16.52
CA ASP A 883 28.21 7.93 -17.99
C ASP A 883 27.01 8.68 -18.58
N PHE A 884 25.90 8.75 -17.83
CA PHE A 884 24.75 9.57 -18.18
C PHE A 884 24.96 11.07 -17.92
N VAL A 885 25.88 11.44 -17.04
CA VAL A 885 26.17 12.83 -16.62
C VAL A 885 27.32 13.46 -17.43
N GLY A 886 27.95 12.72 -18.34
CA GLY A 886 29.18 13.07 -19.10
C GLY A 886 29.29 14.48 -19.72
N THR A 887 29.32 14.58 -21.06
CA THR A 887 29.38 15.90 -21.74
C THR A 887 28.03 16.63 -21.62
N GLU A 888 28.01 17.97 -21.74
CA GLU A 888 26.77 18.75 -21.56
C GLU A 888 25.61 18.29 -22.47
N GLU A 889 25.88 17.88 -23.71
CA GLU A 889 24.85 17.36 -24.62
C GLU A 889 24.30 16.00 -24.18
N ILE A 890 25.17 15.07 -23.76
CA ILE A 890 24.78 13.75 -23.26
C ILE A 890 23.98 13.93 -21.98
N ALA A 891 24.50 14.73 -21.04
CA ALA A 891 23.82 15.04 -19.78
C ALA A 891 22.43 15.63 -20.02
N ARG A 892 22.27 16.53 -21.00
CA ARG A 892 20.96 17.10 -21.35
C ARG A 892 19.97 16.04 -21.84
N LYS A 893 20.40 15.17 -22.78
CA LYS A 893 19.52 14.10 -23.32
C LYS A 893 19.20 13.05 -22.27
N SER A 894 20.20 12.58 -21.53
CA SER A 894 20.09 11.64 -20.41
C SER A 894 19.15 12.13 -19.31
N THR A 895 19.32 13.38 -18.87
CA THR A 895 18.42 13.99 -17.86
C THR A 895 16.99 14.06 -18.39
N ALA A 896 16.80 14.38 -19.66
CA ALA A 896 15.47 14.44 -20.25
C ALA A 896 14.80 13.06 -20.39
N ILE A 897 15.58 12.00 -20.62
CA ILE A 897 15.10 10.61 -20.62
C ILE A 897 14.62 10.22 -19.22
N ILE A 898 15.42 10.51 -18.19
CA ILE A 898 15.06 10.19 -16.79
C ILE A 898 13.84 11.01 -16.36
N ASN A 899 13.76 12.28 -16.71
CA ASN A 899 12.58 13.11 -16.45
C ASN A 899 11.33 12.62 -17.19
N ALA A 900 11.51 11.92 -18.31
CA ALA A 900 10.42 11.27 -19.03
C ALA A 900 10.03 9.92 -18.42
N CYS A 901 10.78 9.39 -17.45
CA CYS A 901 10.44 8.18 -16.70
C CYS A 901 9.51 8.51 -15.54
N GLN A 902 8.30 7.92 -15.54
CA GLN A 902 7.35 8.04 -14.44
C GLN A 902 7.79 7.20 -13.24
N TYR A 903 8.29 6.00 -13.49
CA TYR A 903 8.66 5.04 -12.46
C TYR A 903 10.18 5.02 -12.30
N SER A 904 10.67 5.08 -11.07
CA SER A 904 12.10 4.91 -10.77
C SER A 904 12.29 3.86 -9.71
N PHE A 905 13.11 2.85 -10.00
CA PHE A 905 13.52 1.80 -9.06
C PHE A 905 14.99 2.02 -8.73
N ILE A 906 15.26 2.57 -7.56
CA ILE A 906 16.60 2.92 -7.12
C ILE A 906 17.03 1.89 -6.07
N PHE A 907 17.87 0.95 -6.49
CA PHE A 907 18.52 -0.02 -5.62
C PHE A 907 19.70 0.63 -4.88
N PRO A 908 20.30 -0.06 -3.87
CA PRO A 908 21.42 0.48 -3.13
C PRO A 908 22.55 0.95 -4.03
N LEU A 909 23.00 2.19 -3.79
CA LEU A 909 24.09 2.85 -4.51
C LEU A 909 25.30 3.04 -3.60
N ALA A 910 26.47 3.25 -4.18
CA ALA A 910 27.63 3.69 -3.42
C ALA A 910 27.45 5.17 -3.03
N PRO A 911 27.98 5.63 -1.87
CA PRO A 911 27.86 7.03 -1.46
C PRO A 911 28.35 8.03 -2.51
N ASN A 912 29.37 7.68 -3.28
CA ASN A 912 29.91 8.54 -4.35
C ASN A 912 28.92 8.76 -5.50
N ASP A 913 28.10 7.76 -5.82
CA ASP A 913 27.13 7.84 -6.93
C ASP A 913 25.84 8.55 -6.51
N MET A 914 25.65 8.78 -5.20
CA MET A 914 24.50 9.49 -4.66
C MET A 914 24.48 10.96 -5.05
N HIS A 915 25.65 11.60 -5.12
CA HIS A 915 25.76 12.97 -5.61
C HIS A 915 25.27 13.10 -7.07
N ASP A 916 25.62 12.13 -7.91
CA ASP A 916 25.23 12.12 -9.32
C ASP A 916 23.71 11.84 -9.47
N LEU A 917 23.16 10.95 -8.64
CA LEU A 917 21.71 10.73 -8.57
C LEU A 917 20.97 12.01 -8.15
N CYS A 918 21.42 12.70 -7.11
CA CYS A 918 20.82 13.96 -6.67
C CYS A 918 20.85 15.02 -7.78
N ARG A 919 21.93 15.09 -8.56
CA ARG A 919 22.05 15.99 -9.71
C ARG A 919 21.05 15.65 -10.82
N LEU A 920 20.82 14.37 -11.09
CA LEU A 920 19.82 13.93 -12.08
C LEU A 920 18.39 14.27 -11.66
N TYR A 921 18.08 14.14 -10.37
CA TYR A 921 16.74 14.42 -9.83
C TYR A 921 16.53 15.85 -9.33
N GLU A 922 17.53 16.74 -9.46
CA GLU A 922 17.48 18.14 -9.01
C GLU A 922 16.24 18.87 -9.53
N LYS A 923 15.89 18.63 -10.81
CA LYS A 923 14.70 19.23 -11.47
C LYS A 923 13.46 18.32 -11.44
N ALA A 924 13.59 17.08 -10.98
CA ALA A 924 12.55 16.05 -10.99
C ALA A 924 11.97 15.78 -9.58
N GLY A 925 11.96 16.81 -8.73
CA GLY A 925 11.38 16.75 -7.39
C GLY A 925 12.37 16.49 -6.26
N ALA A 926 13.68 16.47 -6.55
CA ALA A 926 14.82 16.32 -5.63
C ALA A 926 14.75 15.08 -4.71
N ILE A 927 15.92 14.59 -4.29
CA ILE A 927 16.02 13.51 -3.30
C ILE A 927 16.48 14.13 -1.98
N ASN A 928 15.64 14.03 -0.94
CA ASN A 928 15.92 14.61 0.37
C ASN A 928 16.98 13.78 1.14
N GLU A 929 17.57 14.36 2.18
CA GLU A 929 18.64 13.69 2.95
C GLU A 929 18.18 12.36 3.58
N SER A 930 16.94 12.30 4.08
CA SER A 930 16.38 11.06 4.64
C SER A 930 16.23 9.95 3.59
N GLU A 931 15.85 10.29 2.36
CA GLU A 931 15.74 9.36 1.24
C GLU A 931 17.13 8.89 0.78
N GLN A 932 18.12 9.79 0.76
CA GLN A 932 19.50 9.41 0.45
C GLN A 932 20.04 8.40 1.48
N GLU A 933 19.82 8.66 2.78
CA GLU A 933 20.19 7.72 3.84
C GLU A 933 19.46 6.37 3.68
N GLU A 934 18.19 6.37 3.30
CA GLU A 934 17.43 5.14 3.08
C GLU A 934 17.99 4.35 1.89
N ILE A 935 18.27 5.00 0.76
CA ILE A 935 18.82 4.36 -0.44
C ILE A 935 20.20 3.74 -0.16
N VAL A 936 21.07 4.44 0.57
CA VAL A 936 22.42 3.96 0.89
C VAL A 936 22.38 2.76 1.86
N ASN A 937 21.47 2.77 2.83
CA ASN A 937 21.36 1.73 3.85
C ASN A 937 20.46 0.54 3.47
N ASN A 938 19.79 0.59 2.31
CA ASN A 938 18.95 -0.50 1.85
C ASN A 938 19.75 -1.80 1.63
N GLY A 939 19.14 -2.93 2.01
CA GLY A 939 19.70 -4.26 1.77
C GLY A 939 19.58 -4.71 0.31
N ARG A 940 20.26 -5.80 -0.05
CA ARG A 940 20.12 -6.42 -1.38
C ARG A 940 18.66 -6.81 -1.65
N GLY A 941 18.17 -6.50 -2.84
CA GLY A 941 16.79 -6.78 -3.26
C GLY A 941 15.74 -5.76 -2.81
N ARG A 942 16.13 -4.75 -2.03
CA ARG A 942 15.25 -3.64 -1.62
C ARG A 942 15.48 -2.44 -2.52
N ALA A 943 14.42 -1.94 -3.15
CA ALA A 943 14.46 -0.76 -4.01
C ALA A 943 13.69 0.40 -3.38
N PHE A 944 14.21 1.61 -3.50
CA PHE A 944 13.45 2.82 -3.30
C PHE A 944 12.68 3.13 -4.58
N VAL A 945 11.36 3.07 -4.53
CA VAL A 945 10.46 3.19 -5.68
C VAL A 945 9.79 4.55 -5.67
N ILE A 946 9.96 5.30 -6.76
CA ILE A 946 9.27 6.56 -7.04
C ILE A 946 8.20 6.25 -8.08
N THR A 947 6.93 6.45 -7.75
CA THR A 947 5.80 6.30 -8.70
C THR A 947 5.19 7.65 -9.11
N SER A 948 5.35 8.66 -8.26
CA SER A 948 5.02 10.06 -8.53
C SER A 948 5.85 10.95 -7.60
N PRO A 949 5.90 12.28 -7.82
CA PRO A 949 6.57 13.19 -6.90
C PRO A 949 6.09 13.08 -5.45
N THR A 950 4.83 12.68 -5.24
CA THR A 950 4.17 12.55 -3.92
C THR A 950 4.16 11.11 -3.39
N LYS A 951 4.29 10.09 -4.25
CA LYS A 951 4.26 8.67 -3.87
C LYS A 951 5.63 8.00 -4.07
N ARG A 952 6.36 7.90 -2.97
CA ARG A 952 7.69 7.29 -2.86
C ARG A 952 7.69 6.27 -1.74
N THR A 953 8.25 5.08 -1.95
CA THR A 953 8.28 4.04 -0.92
C THR A 953 9.40 3.04 -1.15
N SER A 954 9.94 2.47 -0.08
CA SER A 954 10.83 1.32 -0.20
C SER A 954 10.06 0.00 -0.30
N VAL A 955 10.47 -0.82 -1.27
CA VAL A 955 9.88 -2.12 -1.59
C VAL A 955 10.97 -3.18 -1.59
N ASP A 956 10.80 -4.22 -0.80
CA ASP A 956 11.53 -5.47 -0.90
C ASP A 956 10.94 -6.27 -2.06
N ILE A 957 11.71 -6.46 -3.13
CA ILE A 957 11.25 -7.18 -4.32
C ILE A 957 11.17 -8.67 -4.00
N VAL A 958 10.02 -9.28 -4.25
CA VAL A 958 9.78 -10.70 -3.98
C VAL A 958 9.07 -11.30 -5.18
N ALA A 959 9.75 -12.19 -5.90
CA ALA A 959 9.14 -13.04 -6.91
C ALA A 959 8.48 -14.26 -6.27
N THR A 960 7.40 -14.72 -6.87
CA THR A 960 6.78 -16.00 -6.55
C THR A 960 7.65 -17.17 -7.00
N GLN A 961 7.35 -18.38 -6.54
CA GLN A 961 8.16 -19.56 -6.89
C GLN A 961 8.13 -19.83 -8.40
N GLU A 962 6.95 -19.79 -9.02
CA GLU A 962 6.78 -19.99 -10.47
C GLU A 962 7.65 -18.98 -11.25
N VAL A 963 7.62 -17.71 -10.86
CA VAL A 963 8.41 -16.66 -11.52
C VAL A 963 9.91 -16.84 -11.29
N GLN A 964 10.34 -17.30 -10.11
CA GLN A 964 11.75 -17.57 -9.83
C GLN A 964 12.28 -18.71 -10.71
N GLU A 965 11.51 -19.77 -10.90
CA GLU A 965 11.91 -20.92 -11.72
C GLU A 965 12.13 -20.53 -13.19
N LEU A 966 11.48 -19.48 -13.71
CA LEU A 966 11.67 -18.99 -15.08
C LEU A 966 13.08 -18.42 -15.34
N PHE A 967 13.81 -17.98 -14.32
CA PHE A 967 15.14 -17.39 -14.49
C PHE A 967 16.20 -17.94 -13.54
N SER A 968 15.86 -18.97 -12.77
CA SER A 968 16.81 -19.75 -11.99
C SER A 968 17.31 -20.90 -12.87
N MET A 969 18.63 -21.00 -13.06
CA MET A 969 19.25 -22.12 -13.79
C MET A 969 19.19 -23.42 -13.00
#